data_AF-A0A1N6X3L4-F1
#
_entry.id   AF-A0A1N6X3L4-F1
#
_cell.length_a   1.000
_cell.length_b   1.000
_cell.length_c   1.000
_cell.angle_alpha   90.00
_cell.angle_beta   90.00
_cell.angle_gamma   90.00
#
_symmetry.space_group_name_H-M   'P 1'
#
loop_
_entity.id
_entity.type
_entity.pdbx_description
1 polymer ?
#
loop_
_entity_poly.entity_id
_entity_poly.type
_entity_poly.pdbx_seq_one_letter_code
_entity_poly.pdbx_strand_id
1 'polypeptide(L)'
;MKSWLRALMYTFAFLMLLIWVALGLFDADRAKEPLARWLSTQSGEPVTIGKLMFNPLHPYTLLAEQVKVGNALTLDKLYVEVESVDWLQRDVRLAHLDLIRPQITLPLPEGLPTLPINRLSVADGRIDRLSLSGPLGKVTGLSAGIRDWQLIDQGHPPQANLTLSINALETPWLALSRLSLTGRLEGQKLSVDKLVANAFDGMLETDMVLDWGARSLQLDRFKATGMNIELGDLNKLQFPLDQVSISHGELVQVSLNALTQSIGLNDINVSLGGIEWQRGQSPTGFIHGSLGEIGSGLFQLEGINADFAMYPDRIDAELKGKAYDGDFNLELSAAPARSEWTIKDLTLSGMEVSLPEGWWQSWQSWRPSRLDVRRIALDRMRVLSFDDAVPLSLINWQLFLNDARLQDNQVVPLIGRARLESHWEELVWDGLSSRKGELLLELTPEQWQLRNLESGLPDDGHLKLAGNWGVVAGQTGRITLDGKKLDLEQWGKITHSPVSWAGKGDLALDLQSSDSSRWRENLTGPFSLTLDEPFWEGVKIDPLLDQWFSQKAAPSLDVAALWKAMQQGDTPFYRIALKGQASAGKLTLDGGAGTTITHLIAARGQVDLTTQQWGIDLGVLNRQGCAELVSEWRGPWREPTVAWRFPAEKSECSWNRLGVPFPDQGRAGRLRQVDDETAAAAPSAELASQPTPASKVAEAVSAASSVQ
;
A
#
# COMPACT_ATOMS: atom_id res chain seq x y z
N MET A 1 -26.14 -94.20 -50.38
CA MET A 1 -26.67 -93.10 -49.52
C MET A 1 -28.18 -93.00 -49.73
N LYS A 2 -28.98 -93.12 -48.65
CA LYS A 2 -30.46 -93.18 -48.70
C LYS A 2 -31.05 -91.87 -49.28
N SER A 3 -32.11 -91.96 -50.10
CA SER A 3 -32.65 -90.81 -50.87
C SER A 3 -33.09 -89.62 -50.00
N TRP A 4 -33.48 -89.85 -48.75
CA TRP A 4 -33.85 -88.79 -47.79
C TRP A 4 -32.66 -87.87 -47.43
N LEU A 5 -31.43 -88.38 -47.41
CA LEU A 5 -30.23 -87.59 -47.13
C LEU A 5 -29.90 -86.64 -48.29
N ARG A 6 -30.15 -87.08 -49.53
CA ARG A 6 -30.01 -86.21 -50.73
C ARG A 6 -31.10 -85.15 -50.77
N ALA A 7 -32.34 -85.51 -50.46
CA ALA A 7 -33.44 -84.55 -50.35
C ALA A 7 -33.10 -83.48 -49.31
N LEU A 8 -32.68 -83.89 -48.10
CA LEU A 8 -32.30 -82.97 -47.02
C LEU A 8 -31.10 -82.08 -47.40
N MET A 9 -30.08 -82.62 -48.08
CA MET A 9 -28.98 -81.81 -48.62
C MET A 9 -29.44 -80.81 -49.67
N TYR A 10 -30.36 -81.19 -50.57
CA TYR A 10 -30.90 -80.26 -51.57
C TYR A 10 -31.79 -79.20 -50.93
N THR A 11 -32.57 -79.52 -49.89
CA THR A 11 -33.31 -78.51 -49.13
C THR A 11 -32.36 -77.58 -48.39
N PHE A 12 -31.27 -78.10 -47.80
CA PHE A 12 -30.26 -77.28 -47.14
C PHE A 12 -29.53 -76.38 -48.13
N ALA A 13 -29.14 -76.91 -49.29
CA ALA A 13 -28.50 -76.13 -50.36
C ALA A 13 -29.45 -75.09 -50.95
N PHE A 14 -30.73 -75.43 -51.15
CA PHE A 14 -31.76 -74.49 -51.61
C PHE A 14 -32.04 -73.41 -50.56
N LEU A 15 -32.14 -73.75 -49.28
CA LEU A 15 -32.23 -72.77 -48.19
C LEU A 15 -30.99 -71.89 -48.14
N MET A 16 -29.80 -72.46 -48.27
CA MET A 16 -28.55 -71.70 -48.27
C MET A 16 -28.52 -70.73 -49.46
N LEU A 17 -28.96 -71.16 -50.64
CA LEU A 17 -29.03 -70.34 -51.85
C LEU A 17 -30.12 -69.27 -51.76
N LEU A 18 -31.26 -69.57 -51.15
CA LEU A 18 -32.36 -68.63 -50.92
C LEU A 18 -31.97 -67.59 -49.86
N ILE A 19 -31.25 -68.00 -48.81
CA ILE A 19 -30.62 -67.09 -47.84
C ILE A 19 -29.56 -66.23 -48.55
N TRP A 20 -28.75 -66.81 -49.43
CA TRP A 20 -27.72 -66.09 -50.19
C TRP A 20 -28.31 -65.07 -51.16
N VAL A 21 -29.40 -65.41 -51.85
CA VAL A 21 -30.15 -64.49 -52.73
C VAL A 21 -30.88 -63.43 -51.92
N ALA A 22 -31.46 -63.78 -50.76
CA ALA A 22 -32.10 -62.82 -49.86
C ALA A 22 -31.07 -61.82 -49.26
N LEU A 23 -29.87 -62.29 -48.91
CA LEU A 23 -28.75 -61.44 -48.48
C LEU A 23 -28.20 -60.58 -49.63
N GLY A 24 -28.12 -61.13 -50.84
CA GLY A 24 -27.69 -60.41 -52.05
C GLY A 24 -28.70 -59.38 -52.56
N LEU A 25 -29.98 -59.52 -52.22
CA LEU A 25 -31.06 -58.57 -52.51
C LEU A 25 -31.30 -57.54 -51.38
N PHE A 26 -30.57 -57.65 -50.26
CA PHE A 26 -30.73 -56.75 -49.13
C PHE A 26 -30.10 -55.39 -49.42
N ASP A 27 -30.93 -54.41 -49.77
CA ASP A 27 -30.53 -53.02 -49.94
C ASP A 27 -30.62 -52.27 -48.61
N ALA A 28 -29.45 -51.95 -48.04
CA ALA A 28 -29.34 -51.28 -46.74
C ALA A 28 -30.03 -49.91 -46.71
N ASP A 29 -30.15 -49.22 -47.85
CA ASP A 29 -30.86 -47.93 -47.90
C ASP A 29 -32.36 -48.07 -47.61
N ARG A 30 -32.96 -49.27 -47.77
CA ARG A 30 -34.36 -49.51 -47.33
C ARG A 30 -34.52 -49.56 -45.81
N ALA A 31 -33.47 -49.87 -45.06
CA ALA A 31 -33.48 -49.89 -43.59
C ALA A 31 -33.30 -48.50 -42.96
N LYS A 32 -32.92 -47.49 -43.77
CA LYS A 32 -32.69 -46.11 -43.35
C LYS A 32 -33.89 -45.46 -42.67
N GLU A 33 -35.06 -45.50 -43.31
CA GLU A 33 -36.27 -44.84 -42.78
C GLU A 33 -36.78 -45.45 -41.46
N PRO A 34 -36.90 -46.79 -41.33
CA PRO A 34 -37.28 -47.41 -40.06
C PRO A 34 -36.29 -47.08 -38.93
N LEU A 35 -34.99 -47.12 -39.21
CA LEU A 35 -33.94 -46.85 -38.22
C LEU A 35 -33.97 -45.38 -37.76
N ALA A 36 -34.09 -44.45 -38.71
CA ALA A 36 -34.20 -43.01 -38.42
C ALA A 36 -35.46 -42.70 -37.60
N ARG A 37 -36.62 -43.30 -37.91
CA ARG A 37 -37.86 -43.14 -37.12
C ARG A 37 -37.71 -43.71 -35.71
N TRP A 38 -37.10 -44.88 -35.56
CA TRP A 38 -36.86 -45.47 -34.24
C TRP A 38 -35.92 -44.59 -33.40
N LEU A 39 -34.79 -44.15 -33.97
CA LEU A 39 -33.86 -43.23 -33.29
C LEU A 39 -34.51 -41.90 -32.94
N SER A 40 -35.35 -41.34 -33.82
CA SER A 40 -36.08 -40.10 -33.54
C SER A 40 -37.09 -40.25 -32.39
N THR A 41 -37.72 -41.43 -32.28
CA THR A 41 -38.67 -41.72 -31.19
C THR A 41 -37.97 -41.87 -29.85
N GLN A 42 -36.76 -42.44 -29.85
CA GLN A 42 -35.98 -42.66 -28.63
C GLN A 42 -35.23 -41.41 -28.16
N SER A 43 -34.70 -40.60 -29.09
CA SER A 43 -33.93 -39.39 -28.77
C SER A 43 -34.78 -38.13 -28.60
N GLY A 44 -36.08 -38.19 -28.93
CA GLY A 44 -36.97 -37.03 -28.90
C GLY A 44 -36.72 -35.98 -29.99
N GLU A 45 -35.71 -36.16 -30.84
CA GLU A 45 -35.27 -35.22 -31.88
C GLU A 45 -35.35 -35.87 -33.28
N PRO A 46 -35.60 -35.10 -34.36
CA PRO A 46 -35.63 -35.66 -35.70
C PRO A 46 -34.24 -36.14 -36.13
N VAL A 47 -34.12 -37.43 -36.40
CA VAL A 47 -32.91 -38.08 -36.92
C VAL A 47 -33.02 -38.27 -38.43
N THR A 48 -32.00 -37.84 -39.16
CA THR A 48 -31.87 -38.04 -40.61
C THR A 48 -30.52 -38.70 -40.89
N ILE A 49 -30.51 -39.64 -41.84
CA ILE A 49 -29.32 -40.36 -42.31
C ILE A 49 -29.28 -40.15 -43.81
N GLY A 50 -28.20 -39.63 -44.39
CA GLY A 50 -28.10 -39.40 -45.84
C GLY A 50 -28.07 -40.71 -46.62
N LYS A 51 -27.11 -41.57 -46.30
CA LYS A 51 -26.87 -42.85 -46.98
C LYS A 51 -26.49 -43.93 -45.97
N LEU A 52 -26.99 -45.15 -46.15
CA LEU A 52 -26.61 -46.31 -45.32
C LEU A 52 -26.03 -47.42 -46.21
N MET A 53 -24.77 -47.78 -45.95
CA MET A 53 -24.08 -48.83 -46.69
C MET A 53 -23.79 -50.03 -45.77
N PHE A 54 -24.12 -51.21 -46.26
CA PHE A 54 -23.83 -52.50 -45.62
C PHE A 54 -23.06 -53.36 -46.62
N ASN A 55 -22.03 -54.07 -46.16
CA ASN A 55 -21.29 -54.98 -47.02
C ASN A 55 -21.81 -56.43 -46.83
N PRO A 56 -22.53 -57.01 -47.81
CA PRO A 56 -23.10 -58.35 -47.67
C PRO A 56 -22.06 -59.48 -47.58
N LEU A 57 -20.80 -59.23 -47.96
CA LEU A 57 -19.68 -60.17 -47.78
C LEU A 57 -19.04 -60.06 -46.38
N HIS A 58 -19.32 -58.96 -45.65
CA HIS A 58 -18.87 -58.70 -44.28
C HIS A 58 -20.05 -58.20 -43.43
N PRO A 59 -20.95 -59.10 -42.99
CA PRO A 59 -22.25 -58.74 -42.40
C PRO A 59 -22.17 -58.01 -41.05
N TYR A 60 -20.96 -57.76 -40.56
CA TYR A 60 -20.66 -57.08 -39.31
C TYR A 60 -20.19 -55.63 -39.50
N THR A 61 -20.23 -55.10 -40.73
CA THR A 61 -19.80 -53.72 -41.06
C THR A 61 -20.97 -52.82 -41.44
N LEU A 62 -21.02 -51.61 -40.88
CA LEU A 62 -22.04 -50.60 -41.14
C LEU A 62 -21.37 -49.24 -41.38
N LEU A 63 -21.70 -48.57 -42.48
CA LEU A 63 -21.28 -47.21 -42.77
C LEU A 63 -22.51 -46.32 -42.99
N ALA A 64 -22.68 -45.30 -42.15
CA ALA A 64 -23.71 -44.27 -42.31
C ALA A 64 -23.06 -42.94 -42.69
N GLU A 65 -23.56 -42.27 -43.72
CA GLU A 65 -23.09 -40.95 -44.15
C GLU A 65 -24.15 -39.88 -43.92
N GLN A 66 -23.70 -38.66 -43.59
CA GLN A 66 -24.52 -37.47 -43.35
C GLN A 66 -25.63 -37.73 -42.31
N VAL A 67 -25.24 -38.15 -41.10
CA VAL A 67 -26.20 -38.36 -40.01
C VAL A 67 -26.40 -37.05 -39.26
N LYS A 68 -27.65 -36.68 -39.02
CA LYS A 68 -28.02 -35.47 -38.28
C LYS A 68 -29.14 -35.79 -37.29
N VAL A 69 -28.95 -35.40 -36.04
CA VAL A 69 -29.89 -35.56 -34.93
C VAL A 69 -30.26 -34.14 -34.46
N GLY A 70 -31.43 -33.66 -34.89
CA GLY A 70 -31.91 -32.31 -34.59
C GLY A 70 -30.91 -31.23 -34.98
N ASN A 71 -30.71 -30.26 -34.08
CA ASN A 71 -29.65 -29.26 -34.15
C ASN A 71 -28.44 -29.59 -33.25
N ALA A 72 -28.50 -30.70 -32.52
CA ALA A 72 -27.54 -31.04 -31.47
C ALA A 72 -26.33 -31.83 -31.98
N LEU A 73 -26.51 -32.67 -33.01
CA LEU A 73 -25.44 -33.50 -33.56
C LEU A 73 -25.53 -33.59 -35.09
N THR A 74 -24.42 -33.35 -35.77
CA THR A 74 -24.23 -33.65 -37.19
C THR A 74 -22.91 -34.38 -37.38
N LEU A 75 -22.87 -35.41 -38.22
CA LEU A 75 -21.65 -36.15 -38.53
C LEU A 75 -21.63 -36.55 -40.01
N ASP A 76 -20.44 -36.47 -40.62
CA ASP A 76 -20.29 -36.74 -42.04
C ASP A 76 -20.27 -38.24 -42.33
N LYS A 77 -19.57 -39.02 -41.50
CA LYS A 77 -19.53 -40.48 -41.58
C LYS A 77 -19.45 -41.12 -40.19
N LEU A 78 -20.16 -42.23 -40.03
CA LEU A 78 -20.09 -43.16 -38.91
C LEU A 78 -19.78 -44.55 -39.47
N TYR A 79 -18.63 -45.12 -39.11
CA TYR A 79 -18.24 -46.48 -39.46
C TYR A 79 -18.25 -47.34 -38.20
N VAL A 80 -18.89 -48.50 -38.27
CA VAL A 80 -18.97 -49.46 -37.17
C VAL A 80 -18.66 -50.85 -37.71
N GLU A 81 -17.75 -51.54 -37.05
CA GLU A 81 -17.43 -52.95 -37.32
C GLU A 81 -17.59 -53.76 -36.04
N VAL A 82 -18.43 -54.78 -36.09
CA VAL A 82 -18.76 -55.64 -34.96
C VAL A 82 -17.82 -56.85 -34.96
N GLU A 83 -17.10 -57.07 -33.86
CA GLU A 83 -16.21 -58.22 -33.71
C GLU A 83 -17.00 -59.46 -33.28
N SER A 84 -17.83 -59.30 -32.24
CA SER A 84 -18.66 -60.37 -31.70
C SER A 84 -19.87 -59.83 -30.96
N VAL A 85 -20.98 -60.56 -31.01
CA VAL A 85 -22.16 -60.27 -30.19
C VAL A 85 -22.58 -61.55 -29.46
N ASP A 86 -22.60 -61.51 -28.14
CA ASP A 86 -23.24 -62.54 -27.31
C ASP A 86 -24.63 -62.04 -26.89
N TRP A 87 -25.65 -62.49 -27.63
CA TRP A 87 -27.04 -62.09 -27.38
C TRP A 87 -27.62 -62.66 -26.06
N LEU A 88 -27.03 -63.73 -25.51
CA LEU A 88 -27.46 -64.33 -24.23
C LEU A 88 -26.96 -63.49 -23.06
N GLN A 89 -25.69 -63.11 -23.09
CA GLN A 89 -25.07 -62.27 -22.06
C GLN A 89 -25.33 -60.77 -22.28
N ARG A 90 -25.84 -60.41 -23.47
CA ARG A 90 -26.04 -59.03 -23.94
C ARG A 90 -24.72 -58.24 -23.99
N ASP A 91 -23.68 -58.91 -24.43
CA ASP A 91 -22.32 -58.38 -24.54
C ASP A 91 -21.99 -58.11 -26.00
N VAL A 92 -21.62 -56.86 -26.29
CA VAL A 92 -21.26 -56.40 -27.63
C VAL A 92 -19.82 -55.96 -27.64
N ARG A 93 -19.06 -56.47 -28.61
CA ARG A 93 -17.68 -56.07 -28.86
C ARG A 93 -17.55 -55.57 -30.29
N LEU A 94 -17.11 -54.32 -30.42
CA LEU A 94 -16.85 -53.67 -31.69
C LEU A 94 -15.35 -53.76 -31.98
N ALA A 95 -14.99 -54.15 -33.21
CA ALA A 95 -13.61 -54.09 -33.68
C ALA A 95 -13.20 -52.64 -33.96
N HIS A 96 -14.04 -51.92 -34.72
CA HIS A 96 -13.80 -50.54 -35.14
C HIS A 96 -15.02 -49.64 -34.94
N LEU A 97 -14.79 -48.41 -34.48
CA LEU A 97 -15.80 -47.35 -34.38
C LEU A 97 -15.20 -46.00 -34.81
N ASP A 98 -15.52 -45.54 -36.02
CA ASP A 98 -15.01 -44.26 -36.51
C ASP A 98 -16.11 -43.21 -36.68
N LEU A 99 -15.88 -42.01 -36.15
CA LEU A 99 -16.71 -40.82 -36.31
C LEU A 99 -15.93 -39.76 -37.07
N ILE A 100 -16.43 -39.33 -38.23
CA ILE A 100 -15.76 -38.32 -39.08
C ILE A 100 -16.54 -37.01 -39.06
N ARG A 101 -15.83 -35.93 -38.73
CA ARG A 101 -16.33 -34.55 -38.60
C ARG A 101 -17.62 -34.41 -37.78
N PRO A 102 -17.71 -35.01 -36.58
CA PRO A 102 -18.87 -34.78 -35.71
C PRO A 102 -18.89 -33.31 -35.25
N GLN A 103 -20.06 -32.68 -35.30
CA GLN A 103 -20.33 -31.37 -34.71
C GLN A 103 -21.41 -31.55 -33.66
N ILE A 104 -21.09 -31.18 -32.42
CA ILE A 104 -21.95 -31.39 -31.25
C ILE A 104 -22.21 -30.03 -30.60
N THR A 105 -23.48 -29.74 -30.32
CA THR A 105 -23.93 -28.56 -29.58
C THR A 105 -24.47 -29.02 -28.23
N LEU A 106 -23.88 -28.54 -27.13
CA LEU A 106 -24.27 -28.81 -25.75
C LEU A 106 -25.23 -27.72 -25.22
N PRO A 107 -26.14 -28.05 -24.29
CA PRO A 107 -26.41 -29.38 -23.74
C PRO A 107 -27.05 -30.32 -24.78
N LEU A 108 -26.75 -31.63 -24.66
CA LEU A 108 -27.44 -32.62 -25.47
C LEU A 108 -28.94 -32.64 -25.10
N PRO A 109 -29.84 -32.93 -26.06
CA PRO A 109 -31.26 -33.16 -25.80
C PRO A 109 -31.47 -34.26 -24.75
N GLU A 110 -32.56 -34.18 -23.98
CA GLU A 110 -32.85 -35.18 -22.94
C GLU A 110 -33.02 -36.59 -23.52
N GLY A 111 -32.29 -37.56 -22.94
CA GLY A 111 -32.43 -38.98 -23.25
C GLY A 111 -31.45 -39.51 -24.30
N LEU A 112 -30.22 -39.81 -23.89
CA LEU A 112 -29.42 -40.80 -24.63
C LEU A 112 -30.18 -42.14 -24.57
N PRO A 113 -30.40 -42.84 -25.70
CA PRO A 113 -31.14 -44.09 -25.70
C PRO A 113 -30.41 -45.11 -24.82
N THR A 114 -31.11 -45.67 -23.82
CA THR A 114 -30.55 -46.77 -23.03
C THR A 114 -30.46 -48.00 -23.92
N LEU A 115 -29.23 -48.43 -24.24
CA LEU A 115 -29.02 -49.66 -24.98
C LEU A 115 -29.30 -50.87 -24.07
N PRO A 116 -30.06 -51.87 -24.53
CA PRO A 116 -30.37 -53.07 -23.74
C PRO A 116 -29.19 -54.05 -23.71
N ILE A 117 -27.98 -53.57 -23.38
CA ILE A 117 -26.73 -54.33 -23.34
C ILE A 117 -26.07 -54.24 -21.97
N ASN A 118 -25.47 -55.34 -21.52
CA ASN A 118 -24.78 -55.42 -20.24
C ASN A 118 -23.33 -54.93 -20.35
N ARG A 119 -22.69 -55.23 -21.49
CA ARG A 119 -21.32 -54.81 -21.80
C ARG A 119 -21.20 -54.31 -23.23
N LEU A 120 -20.51 -53.18 -23.40
CA LEU A 120 -20.12 -52.62 -24.70
C LEU A 120 -18.64 -52.26 -24.65
N SER A 121 -17.85 -52.93 -25.46
CA SER A 121 -16.43 -52.63 -25.65
C SER A 121 -16.09 -52.35 -27.11
N VAL A 122 -15.12 -51.47 -27.34
CA VAL A 122 -14.60 -51.12 -28.65
C VAL A 122 -13.09 -51.33 -28.62
N ALA A 123 -12.58 -52.23 -29.46
CA ALA A 123 -11.15 -52.51 -29.52
C ALA A 123 -10.37 -51.28 -30.02
N ASP A 124 -10.81 -50.68 -31.12
CA ASP A 124 -10.20 -49.47 -31.69
C ASP A 124 -11.28 -48.49 -32.18
N GLY A 125 -11.15 -47.22 -31.82
CA GLY A 125 -12.09 -46.17 -32.16
C GLY A 125 -11.38 -44.90 -32.59
N ARG A 126 -11.92 -44.23 -33.60
CA ARG A 126 -11.36 -42.97 -34.11
C ARG A 126 -12.40 -41.88 -34.17
N ILE A 127 -12.04 -40.70 -33.69
CA ILE A 127 -12.80 -39.48 -33.94
C ILE A 127 -11.90 -38.58 -34.79
N ASP A 128 -12.37 -38.15 -35.95
CA ASP A 128 -11.64 -37.23 -36.84
C ASP A 128 -12.32 -35.86 -36.87
N ARG A 129 -11.62 -34.82 -36.42
CA ARG A 129 -12.06 -33.41 -36.43
C ARG A 129 -13.45 -33.14 -35.84
N LEU A 130 -13.68 -33.58 -34.60
CA LEU A 130 -14.82 -33.16 -33.79
C LEU A 130 -14.81 -31.64 -33.56
N SER A 131 -15.98 -31.02 -33.66
CA SER A 131 -16.28 -29.68 -33.20
C SER A 131 -17.33 -29.75 -32.09
N LEU A 132 -17.04 -29.24 -30.90
CA LEU A 132 -17.96 -29.14 -29.77
C LEU A 132 -18.23 -27.67 -29.51
N SER A 133 -19.48 -27.29 -29.28
CA SER A 133 -19.84 -25.94 -28.85
C SER A 133 -20.86 -26.00 -27.72
N GLY A 134 -20.71 -25.15 -26.71
CA GLY A 134 -21.61 -25.16 -25.56
C GLY A 134 -21.36 -23.99 -24.61
N PRO A 135 -22.10 -23.93 -23.49
CA PRO A 135 -21.99 -22.83 -22.52
C PRO A 135 -20.63 -22.79 -21.79
N LEU A 136 -19.92 -23.93 -21.71
CA LEU A 136 -18.61 -24.02 -21.07
C LEU A 136 -17.44 -23.68 -22.01
N GLY A 137 -17.69 -23.54 -23.31
CA GLY A 137 -16.66 -23.25 -24.30
C GLY A 137 -16.86 -23.95 -25.63
N LYS A 138 -15.83 -23.87 -26.47
CA LYS A 138 -15.77 -24.40 -27.83
C LYS A 138 -14.51 -25.25 -28.00
N VAL A 139 -14.68 -26.45 -28.54
CA VAL A 139 -13.57 -27.33 -28.96
C VAL A 139 -13.62 -27.44 -30.47
N THR A 140 -12.50 -27.25 -31.16
CA THR A 140 -12.45 -27.35 -32.61
C THR A 140 -11.33 -28.28 -33.06
N GLY A 141 -11.64 -29.10 -34.07
CA GLY A 141 -10.68 -29.99 -34.71
C GLY A 141 -10.15 -31.10 -33.79
N LEU A 142 -10.92 -31.55 -32.79
CA LEU A 142 -10.51 -32.65 -31.93
C LEU A 142 -10.44 -33.95 -32.73
N SER A 143 -9.28 -34.58 -32.73
CA SER A 143 -9.06 -35.91 -33.27
C SER A 143 -8.65 -36.84 -32.14
N ALA A 144 -9.34 -37.97 -32.00
CA ALA A 144 -9.11 -38.93 -30.94
C ALA A 144 -8.83 -40.31 -31.52
N GLY A 145 -7.78 -40.97 -31.03
CA GLY A 145 -7.63 -42.42 -31.07
C GLY A 145 -8.03 -42.98 -29.72
N ILE A 146 -8.92 -43.96 -29.69
CA ILE A 146 -9.49 -44.55 -28.49
C ILE A 146 -9.26 -46.07 -28.58
N ARG A 147 -8.49 -46.64 -27.68
CA ARG A 147 -8.24 -48.10 -27.64
C ARG A 147 -8.81 -48.73 -26.39
N ASP A 148 -9.24 -49.98 -26.53
CA ASP A 148 -9.79 -50.81 -25.46
C ASP A 148 -10.91 -50.10 -24.69
N TRP A 149 -11.76 -49.38 -25.42
CA TRP A 149 -12.80 -48.55 -24.85
C TRP A 149 -13.93 -49.40 -24.28
N GLN A 150 -14.06 -49.42 -22.97
CA GLN A 150 -15.19 -50.03 -22.28
C GLN A 150 -16.25 -48.94 -22.02
N LEU A 151 -17.21 -48.81 -22.93
CA LEU A 151 -18.29 -47.83 -22.84
C LEU A 151 -19.30 -48.19 -21.76
N ILE A 152 -19.68 -49.47 -21.71
CA ILE A 152 -20.68 -49.99 -20.79
C ILE A 152 -20.08 -51.25 -20.17
N ASP A 153 -19.96 -51.29 -18.85
CA ASP A 153 -19.64 -52.49 -18.09
C ASP A 153 -20.37 -52.42 -16.74
N GLN A 154 -21.33 -53.31 -16.50
CA GLN A 154 -22.09 -53.29 -15.25
C GLN A 154 -21.17 -53.59 -14.05
N GLY A 155 -20.86 -52.57 -13.26
CA GLY A 155 -20.06 -52.68 -12.04
C GLY A 155 -18.65 -52.07 -12.12
N HIS A 156 -18.20 -51.65 -13.31
CA HIS A 156 -16.91 -50.96 -13.47
C HIS A 156 -17.10 -49.61 -14.16
N PRO A 157 -16.32 -48.57 -13.78
CA PRO A 157 -16.35 -47.30 -14.49
C PRO A 157 -15.84 -47.47 -15.92
N PRO A 158 -16.34 -46.68 -16.89
CA PRO A 158 -15.88 -46.74 -18.26
C PRO A 158 -14.38 -46.45 -18.33
N GLN A 159 -13.65 -47.22 -19.13
CA GLN A 159 -12.20 -47.05 -19.28
C GLN A 159 -11.78 -47.00 -20.75
N ALA A 160 -10.78 -46.17 -21.06
CA ALA A 160 -10.24 -46.08 -22.41
C ALA A 160 -8.80 -45.54 -22.40
N ASN A 161 -7.95 -46.07 -23.27
CA ASN A 161 -6.68 -45.45 -23.60
C ASN A 161 -6.92 -44.43 -24.72
N LEU A 162 -6.50 -43.18 -24.50
CA LEU A 162 -6.80 -42.04 -25.34
C LEU A 162 -5.53 -41.43 -25.92
N THR A 163 -5.59 -41.09 -27.20
CA THR A 163 -4.63 -40.17 -27.84
C THR A 163 -5.46 -39.06 -28.46
N LEU A 164 -5.36 -37.84 -27.92
CA LEU A 164 -6.14 -36.69 -28.37
C LEU A 164 -5.23 -35.64 -28.99
N SER A 165 -5.69 -35.06 -30.10
CA SER A 165 -5.12 -33.85 -30.69
C SER A 165 -6.24 -32.85 -30.93
N ILE A 166 -6.15 -31.66 -30.36
CA ILE A 166 -7.18 -30.61 -30.41
C ILE A 166 -6.54 -29.36 -30.99
N ASN A 167 -7.13 -28.82 -32.06
CA ASN A 167 -6.60 -27.63 -32.72
C ASN A 167 -6.79 -26.38 -31.85
N ALA A 168 -7.99 -26.17 -31.33
CA ALA A 168 -8.27 -25.10 -30.38
C ALA A 168 -9.34 -25.51 -29.36
N LEU A 169 -9.09 -25.17 -28.10
CA LEU A 169 -10.01 -25.25 -26.98
C LEU A 169 -10.15 -23.83 -26.42
N GLU A 170 -11.35 -23.27 -26.51
CA GLU A 170 -11.66 -21.92 -26.05
C GLU A 170 -12.68 -22.03 -24.93
N THR A 171 -12.31 -21.63 -23.72
CA THR A 171 -13.23 -21.49 -22.58
C THR A 171 -13.20 -20.04 -22.08
N PRO A 172 -14.15 -19.63 -21.22
CA PRO A 172 -14.13 -18.29 -20.63
C PRO A 172 -12.86 -17.96 -19.83
N TRP A 173 -12.12 -18.97 -19.37
CA TRP A 173 -10.94 -18.81 -18.50
C TRP A 173 -9.63 -19.18 -19.20
N LEU A 174 -9.68 -19.91 -20.31
CA LEU A 174 -8.49 -20.50 -20.92
C LEU A 174 -8.67 -20.72 -22.42
N ALA A 175 -7.71 -20.25 -23.21
CA ALA A 175 -7.59 -20.58 -24.62
C ALA A 175 -6.33 -21.42 -24.84
N LEU A 176 -6.50 -22.66 -25.27
CA LEU A 176 -5.41 -23.57 -25.64
C LEU A 176 -5.46 -23.83 -27.14
N SER A 177 -4.30 -23.94 -27.79
CA SER A 177 -4.19 -24.36 -29.18
C SER A 177 -3.13 -25.45 -29.34
N ARG A 178 -3.25 -26.24 -30.42
CA ARG A 178 -2.34 -27.37 -30.72
C ARG A 178 -2.16 -28.32 -29.53
N LEU A 179 -3.23 -28.57 -28.80
CA LEU A 179 -3.20 -29.45 -27.63
C LEU A 179 -3.03 -30.90 -28.11
N SER A 180 -2.05 -31.59 -27.56
CA SER A 180 -1.80 -33.01 -27.79
C SER A 180 -1.65 -33.70 -26.44
N LEU A 181 -2.35 -34.81 -26.26
CA LEU A 181 -2.20 -35.62 -25.05
C LEU A 181 -2.36 -37.11 -25.34
N THR A 182 -1.68 -37.90 -24.52
CA THR A 182 -1.83 -39.35 -24.46
C THR A 182 -2.09 -39.73 -23.02
N GLY A 183 -3.12 -40.53 -22.78
CA GLY A 183 -3.55 -40.83 -21.42
C GLY A 183 -4.59 -41.93 -21.33
N ARG A 184 -5.16 -42.08 -20.15
CA ARG A 184 -6.16 -43.08 -19.80
C ARG A 184 -7.31 -42.40 -19.07
N LEU A 185 -8.52 -42.66 -19.54
CA LEU A 185 -9.75 -42.25 -18.89
C LEU A 185 -10.27 -43.43 -18.06
N GLU A 186 -10.60 -43.21 -16.80
CA GLU A 186 -11.25 -44.16 -15.90
C GLU A 186 -12.41 -43.44 -15.18
N GLY A 187 -13.64 -43.69 -15.62
CA GLY A 187 -14.83 -42.99 -15.13
C GLY A 187 -14.75 -41.49 -15.43
N GLN A 188 -14.58 -40.69 -14.38
CA GLN A 188 -14.46 -39.22 -14.46
C GLN A 188 -13.02 -38.73 -14.26
N LYS A 189 -12.06 -39.65 -14.18
CA LYS A 189 -10.64 -39.37 -13.95
C LYS A 189 -9.87 -39.53 -15.25
N LEU A 190 -9.25 -38.45 -15.72
CA LEU A 190 -8.37 -38.43 -16.88
C LEU A 190 -6.92 -38.32 -16.40
N SER A 191 -6.13 -39.37 -16.61
CA SER A 191 -4.69 -39.40 -16.32
C SER A 191 -3.91 -39.28 -17.62
N VAL A 192 -2.98 -38.34 -17.69
CA VAL A 192 -2.22 -37.98 -18.89
C VAL A 192 -0.74 -37.98 -18.56
N ASP A 193 0.03 -38.80 -19.28
CA ASP A 193 1.48 -38.92 -19.06
C ASP A 193 2.27 -37.74 -19.63
N LYS A 194 1.72 -37.10 -20.67
CA LYS A 194 2.28 -35.89 -21.27
C LYS A 194 1.19 -35.12 -22.01
N LEU A 195 0.92 -33.91 -21.56
CA LEU A 195 0.12 -32.91 -22.23
C LEU A 195 1.06 -31.84 -22.77
N VAL A 196 0.91 -31.48 -24.04
CA VAL A 196 1.59 -30.33 -24.65
C VAL A 196 0.52 -29.44 -25.29
N ALA A 197 0.54 -28.15 -24.99
CA ALA A 197 -0.38 -27.18 -25.58
C ALA A 197 0.28 -25.80 -25.71
N ASN A 198 -0.18 -25.01 -26.67
CA ASN A 198 0.13 -23.58 -26.70
C ASN A 198 -0.92 -22.82 -25.90
N ALA A 199 -0.48 -21.98 -24.97
CA ALA A 199 -1.32 -21.18 -24.09
C ALA A 199 -0.69 -19.82 -23.88
N PHE A 200 -1.47 -18.74 -23.94
CA PHE A 200 -0.99 -17.37 -23.66
C PHE A 200 0.29 -17.01 -24.45
N ASP A 201 0.26 -17.25 -25.77
CA ASP A 201 1.39 -17.08 -26.71
C ASP A 201 2.62 -17.96 -26.48
N GLY A 202 2.64 -18.74 -25.39
CA GLY A 202 3.73 -19.64 -25.01
C GLY A 202 3.37 -21.12 -25.15
N MET A 203 4.23 -21.95 -24.56
CA MET A 203 4.10 -23.42 -24.51
C MET A 203 3.90 -23.89 -23.08
N LEU A 204 3.02 -24.87 -22.91
CA LEU A 204 2.74 -25.58 -21.67
C LEU A 204 2.98 -27.07 -21.90
N GLU A 205 3.79 -27.68 -21.03
CA GLU A 205 4.03 -29.12 -20.96
C GLU A 205 3.76 -29.60 -19.53
N THR A 206 3.01 -30.69 -19.34
CA THR A 206 2.73 -31.22 -17.99
C THR A 206 2.24 -32.65 -18.05
N ASP A 207 2.50 -33.41 -16.99
CA ASP A 207 1.70 -34.57 -16.65
C ASP A 207 0.45 -34.07 -15.93
N MET A 208 -0.69 -34.74 -16.11
CA MET A 208 -1.95 -34.25 -15.57
C MET A 208 -2.83 -35.39 -15.09
N VAL A 209 -3.41 -35.24 -13.90
CA VAL A 209 -4.55 -36.04 -13.44
C VAL A 209 -5.70 -35.10 -13.14
N LEU A 210 -6.75 -35.18 -13.95
CA LEU A 210 -7.97 -34.39 -13.80
C LEU A 210 -9.10 -35.31 -13.34
N ASP A 211 -9.60 -35.09 -12.13
CA ASP A 211 -10.75 -35.82 -11.58
C ASP A 211 -11.95 -34.89 -11.51
N TRP A 212 -12.87 -35.04 -12.45
CA TRP A 212 -14.08 -34.21 -12.49
C TRP A 212 -15.05 -34.50 -11.34
N GLY A 213 -15.05 -35.74 -10.82
CA GLY A 213 -15.91 -36.14 -9.70
C GLY A 213 -15.47 -35.49 -8.38
N ALA A 214 -14.16 -35.44 -8.15
CA ALA A 214 -13.56 -34.75 -7.01
C ALA A 214 -13.32 -33.24 -7.27
N ARG A 215 -13.53 -32.77 -8.51
CA ARG A 215 -13.21 -31.41 -8.97
C ARG A 215 -11.76 -31.02 -8.66
N SER A 216 -10.84 -31.96 -8.87
CA SER A 216 -9.42 -31.79 -8.56
C SER A 216 -8.53 -31.91 -9.81
N LEU A 217 -7.46 -31.13 -9.82
CA LEU A 217 -6.43 -31.16 -10.86
C LEU A 217 -5.06 -31.32 -10.20
N GLN A 218 -4.35 -32.37 -10.60
CA GLN A 218 -2.96 -32.59 -10.21
C GLN A 218 -2.08 -32.43 -11.43
N LEU A 219 -1.06 -31.58 -11.31
CA LEU A 219 -0.05 -31.36 -12.33
C LEU A 219 1.29 -31.84 -11.78
N ASP A 220 2.00 -32.63 -12.56
CA ASP A 220 3.38 -33.00 -12.28
C ASP A 220 4.28 -32.64 -13.45
N ARG A 221 5.55 -32.34 -13.16
CA ARG A 221 6.53 -31.87 -14.16
C ARG A 221 5.98 -30.72 -15.02
N PHE A 222 5.24 -29.81 -14.39
CA PHE A 222 4.60 -28.68 -15.07
C PHE A 222 5.65 -27.72 -15.61
N LYS A 223 5.61 -27.37 -16.88
CA LYS A 223 6.54 -26.44 -17.51
C LYS A 223 5.79 -25.45 -18.37
N ALA A 224 5.92 -24.18 -18.03
CA ALA A 224 5.42 -23.05 -18.79
C ALA A 224 6.60 -22.28 -19.39
N THR A 225 6.58 -22.00 -20.69
CA THR A 225 7.68 -21.30 -21.36
C THR A 225 7.16 -20.22 -22.31
N GLY A 226 7.69 -19.00 -22.15
CA GLY A 226 7.41 -17.87 -23.05
C GLY A 226 5.95 -17.41 -23.02
N MET A 227 5.27 -17.52 -21.88
CA MET A 227 3.86 -17.17 -21.74
C MET A 227 3.69 -15.69 -21.38
N ASN A 228 2.69 -15.02 -21.94
CA ASN A 228 2.30 -13.66 -21.57
C ASN A 228 0.85 -13.65 -21.06
N ILE A 229 0.68 -13.48 -19.76
CA ILE A 229 -0.60 -13.61 -19.06
C ILE A 229 -1.15 -12.22 -18.72
N GLU A 230 -2.29 -11.86 -19.29
CA GLU A 230 -2.99 -10.60 -18.99
C GLU A 230 -4.13 -10.82 -17.99
N LEU A 231 -3.97 -10.31 -16.76
CA LEU A 231 -4.97 -10.38 -15.70
C LEU A 231 -5.97 -9.21 -15.81
N GLY A 232 -6.82 -9.23 -16.83
CA GLY A 232 -7.87 -8.22 -17.04
C GLY A 232 -9.25 -8.64 -16.54
N ASP A 233 -9.69 -9.84 -16.91
CA ASP A 233 -11.10 -10.24 -16.84
C ASP A 233 -11.41 -11.43 -15.90
N LEU A 234 -10.41 -11.97 -15.20
CA LEU A 234 -10.55 -13.19 -14.40
C LEU A 234 -11.47 -13.04 -13.17
N ASN A 235 -11.72 -11.83 -12.69
CA ASN A 235 -12.48 -11.59 -11.46
C ASN A 235 -14.01 -11.81 -11.58
N LYS A 236 -14.53 -12.14 -12.77
CA LYS A 236 -15.97 -12.28 -13.01
C LYS A 236 -16.46 -13.73 -13.21
N LEU A 237 -15.57 -14.72 -13.14
CA LEU A 237 -15.89 -16.11 -13.48
C LEU A 237 -15.64 -17.07 -12.31
N GLN A 238 -16.58 -17.97 -12.04
CA GLN A 238 -16.39 -19.03 -11.05
C GLN A 238 -15.45 -20.11 -11.61
N PHE A 239 -14.32 -20.33 -10.93
CA PHE A 239 -13.37 -21.38 -11.29
C PHE A 239 -13.99 -22.78 -11.08
N PRO A 240 -13.93 -23.69 -12.07
CA PRO A 240 -14.69 -24.94 -12.04
C PRO A 240 -14.11 -26.00 -11.08
N LEU A 241 -12.88 -25.85 -10.61
CA LEU A 241 -12.22 -26.81 -9.72
C LEU A 241 -12.25 -26.35 -8.26
N ASP A 242 -12.18 -27.31 -7.35
CA ASP A 242 -12.16 -27.10 -5.91
C ASP A 242 -10.75 -27.27 -5.33
N GLN A 243 -9.89 -28.02 -6.03
CA GLN A 243 -8.50 -28.26 -5.65
C GLN A 243 -7.57 -28.28 -6.87
N VAL A 244 -6.39 -27.67 -6.74
CA VAL A 244 -5.29 -27.72 -7.72
C VAL A 244 -3.99 -27.99 -6.98
N SER A 245 -3.19 -28.94 -7.46
CA SER A 245 -1.86 -29.22 -6.90
C SER A 245 -0.81 -29.32 -7.98
N ILE A 246 0.36 -28.75 -7.74
CA ILE A 246 1.55 -28.86 -8.59
C ILE A 246 2.68 -29.46 -7.75
N SER A 247 3.05 -30.70 -8.00
CA SER A 247 4.14 -31.36 -7.26
C SER A 247 5.49 -30.73 -7.56
N HIS A 248 5.82 -30.59 -8.86
CA HIS A 248 7.00 -29.89 -9.35
C HIS A 248 6.65 -29.13 -10.62
N GLY A 249 7.14 -27.90 -10.73
CA GLY A 249 7.01 -27.15 -11.96
C GLY A 249 8.06 -26.08 -12.18
N GLU A 250 8.09 -25.55 -13.39
CA GLU A 250 9.00 -24.50 -13.85
C GLU A 250 8.23 -23.47 -14.68
N LEU A 251 8.44 -22.20 -14.36
CA LEU A 251 8.07 -21.07 -15.20
C LEU A 251 9.36 -20.52 -15.80
N VAL A 252 9.42 -20.39 -17.13
CA VAL A 252 10.60 -19.90 -17.85
C VAL A 252 10.14 -18.79 -18.80
N GLN A 253 10.69 -17.58 -18.62
CA GLN A 253 10.32 -16.40 -19.41
C GLN A 253 8.80 -16.15 -19.43
N VAL A 254 8.16 -16.25 -18.27
CA VAL A 254 6.74 -15.94 -18.14
C VAL A 254 6.59 -14.46 -17.78
N SER A 255 5.68 -13.75 -18.45
CA SER A 255 5.33 -12.38 -18.12
C SER A 255 3.87 -12.32 -17.68
N LEU A 256 3.58 -11.49 -16.68
CA LEU A 256 2.26 -11.33 -16.09
C LEU A 256 1.93 -9.85 -15.96
N ASN A 257 0.84 -9.44 -16.60
CA ASN A 257 0.42 -8.05 -16.70
C ASN A 257 -0.97 -7.86 -16.08
N ALA A 258 -1.04 -7.18 -14.95
CA ALA A 258 -2.29 -6.81 -14.29
C ALA A 258 -2.71 -5.40 -14.74
N LEU A 259 -3.38 -5.33 -15.89
CA LEU A 259 -3.76 -4.07 -16.55
C LEU A 259 -4.58 -3.13 -15.65
N THR A 260 -5.44 -3.67 -14.79
CA THR A 260 -6.26 -2.88 -13.86
C THR A 260 -5.48 -2.26 -12.71
N GLN A 261 -4.34 -2.86 -12.34
CA GLN A 261 -3.49 -2.44 -11.23
C GLN A 261 -2.24 -1.71 -11.71
N SER A 262 -2.03 -1.62 -13.04
CA SER A 262 -0.82 -1.06 -13.66
C SER A 262 0.47 -1.75 -13.19
N ILE A 263 0.39 -3.03 -12.83
CA ILE A 263 1.52 -3.85 -12.37
C ILE A 263 1.92 -4.82 -13.48
N GLY A 264 3.21 -4.83 -13.82
CA GLY A 264 3.83 -5.80 -14.73
C GLY A 264 4.92 -6.60 -14.01
N LEU A 265 4.91 -7.92 -14.20
CA LEU A 265 5.99 -8.83 -13.79
C LEU A 265 6.56 -9.43 -15.07
N ASN A 266 7.82 -9.11 -15.40
CA ASN A 266 8.45 -9.56 -16.64
C ASN A 266 9.58 -10.54 -16.36
N ASP A 267 9.75 -11.50 -17.28
CA ASP A 267 10.82 -12.51 -17.22
C ASP A 267 10.85 -13.30 -15.90
N ILE A 268 9.70 -13.82 -15.49
CA ILE A 268 9.58 -14.78 -14.38
C ILE A 268 10.28 -16.08 -14.79
N ASN A 269 11.30 -16.44 -14.02
CA ASN A 269 12.09 -17.67 -14.15
C ASN A 269 12.17 -18.35 -12.79
N VAL A 270 11.17 -19.17 -12.46
CA VAL A 270 11.03 -19.79 -11.12
C VAL A 270 10.73 -21.27 -11.19
N SER A 271 11.19 -21.98 -10.17
CA SER A 271 10.78 -23.35 -9.84
C SER A 271 9.64 -23.31 -8.82
N LEU A 272 8.69 -24.22 -8.99
CA LEU A 272 7.52 -24.41 -8.14
C LEU A 272 7.63 -25.78 -7.48
N GLY A 273 7.44 -25.85 -6.16
CA GLY A 273 7.52 -27.10 -5.40
C GLY A 273 6.33 -27.28 -4.47
N GLY A 274 5.57 -28.35 -4.67
CA GLY A 274 4.46 -28.74 -3.80
C GLY A 274 3.40 -27.64 -3.62
N ILE A 275 3.04 -26.94 -4.71
CA ILE A 275 2.00 -25.92 -4.67
C ILE A 275 0.66 -26.61 -4.46
N GLU A 276 -0.07 -26.25 -3.42
CA GLU A 276 -1.44 -26.74 -3.20
C GLU A 276 -2.39 -25.55 -3.05
N TRP A 277 -3.50 -25.60 -3.78
CA TRP A 277 -4.59 -24.65 -3.68
C TRP A 277 -5.89 -25.40 -3.45
N GLN A 278 -6.70 -24.92 -2.51
CA GLN A 278 -8.04 -25.41 -2.24
C GLN A 278 -8.98 -24.22 -2.09
N ARG A 279 -10.21 -24.36 -2.60
CA ARG A 279 -11.21 -23.28 -2.51
C ARG A 279 -11.45 -22.90 -1.05
N GLY A 280 -11.23 -21.61 -0.74
CA GLY A 280 -11.44 -21.06 0.59
C GLY A 280 -10.26 -21.20 1.57
N GLN A 281 -9.15 -21.80 1.13
CA GLN A 281 -7.90 -21.86 1.91
C GLN A 281 -6.79 -21.07 1.23
N SER A 282 -5.80 -20.63 2.02
CA SER A 282 -4.57 -20.03 1.50
C SER A 282 -3.74 -21.09 0.75
N PRO A 283 -3.10 -20.75 -0.37
CA PRO A 283 -2.21 -21.68 -1.05
C PRO A 283 -0.98 -22.00 -0.20
N THR A 284 -0.43 -23.19 -0.37
CA THR A 284 0.82 -23.64 0.27
C THR A 284 1.84 -24.04 -0.80
N GLY A 285 3.11 -24.17 -0.40
CA GLY A 285 4.19 -24.64 -1.27
C GLY A 285 5.36 -23.66 -1.35
N PHE A 286 6.27 -23.92 -2.28
CA PHE A 286 7.54 -23.19 -2.39
C PHE A 286 7.74 -22.65 -3.80
N ILE A 287 8.28 -21.44 -3.89
CA ILE A 287 8.66 -20.80 -5.14
C ILE A 287 10.09 -20.30 -4.99
N HIS A 288 10.98 -20.71 -5.88
CA HIS A 288 12.38 -20.29 -5.87
C HIS A 288 12.83 -19.92 -7.27
N GLY A 289 13.44 -18.75 -7.44
CA GLY A 289 14.08 -18.37 -8.69
C GLY A 289 14.31 -16.87 -8.81
N SER A 290 14.08 -16.36 -10.02
CA SER A 290 14.34 -14.96 -10.35
C SER A 290 13.21 -14.34 -11.16
N LEU A 291 13.15 -13.03 -11.11
CA LEU A 291 12.22 -12.19 -11.83
C LEU A 291 13.02 -11.03 -12.43
N GLY A 292 12.91 -10.86 -13.76
CA GLY A 292 13.66 -9.84 -14.47
C GLY A 292 13.26 -8.44 -14.03
N GLU A 293 11.96 -8.16 -13.97
CA GLU A 293 11.44 -6.83 -13.65
C GLU A 293 10.08 -6.87 -12.94
N ILE A 294 9.88 -5.96 -11.97
CA ILE A 294 8.56 -5.56 -11.47
C ILE A 294 8.38 -4.08 -11.75
N GLY A 295 7.32 -3.73 -12.48
CA GLY A 295 6.97 -2.34 -12.76
C GLY A 295 5.60 -1.96 -12.19
N SER A 296 5.50 -0.79 -11.56
CA SER A 296 4.25 -0.11 -11.25
C SER A 296 4.40 1.41 -11.46
N GLY A 297 3.94 1.91 -12.60
CA GLY A 297 4.14 3.31 -12.99
C GLY A 297 5.63 3.66 -13.16
N LEU A 298 6.13 4.59 -12.34
CA LEU A 298 7.55 5.00 -12.33
C LEU A 298 8.43 4.10 -11.45
N PHE A 299 7.83 3.24 -10.62
CA PHE A 299 8.56 2.33 -9.74
C PHE A 299 8.94 1.06 -10.48
N GLN A 300 10.24 0.80 -10.58
CA GLN A 300 10.79 -0.36 -11.26
C GLN A 300 11.83 -1.05 -10.37
N LEU A 301 11.64 -2.36 -10.19
CA LEU A 301 12.59 -3.24 -9.54
C LEU A 301 13.14 -4.20 -10.59
N GLU A 302 14.43 -4.51 -10.53
CA GLU A 302 15.13 -5.30 -11.54
C GLU A 302 15.97 -6.41 -10.92
N GLY A 303 16.13 -7.52 -11.65
CA GLY A 303 17.04 -8.61 -11.31
C GLY A 303 16.76 -9.22 -9.94
N ILE A 304 15.48 -9.47 -9.65
CA ILE A 304 15.01 -9.88 -8.33
C ILE A 304 15.20 -11.39 -8.19
N ASN A 305 16.03 -11.81 -7.25
CA ASN A 305 16.03 -13.17 -6.74
C ASN A 305 14.96 -13.28 -5.67
N ALA A 306 14.14 -14.34 -5.77
CA ALA A 306 12.97 -14.50 -4.95
C ALA A 306 12.84 -15.92 -4.41
N ASP A 307 12.63 -15.98 -3.11
CA ASP A 307 12.39 -17.19 -2.32
C ASP A 307 11.10 -17.01 -1.53
N PHE A 308 10.08 -17.82 -1.83
CA PHE A 308 8.81 -17.80 -1.13
C PHE A 308 8.48 -19.18 -0.57
N ALA A 309 8.10 -19.21 0.70
CA ALA A 309 7.54 -20.38 1.36
C ALA A 309 6.16 -20.04 1.90
N MET A 310 5.14 -20.72 1.38
CA MET A 310 3.74 -20.53 1.73
C MET A 310 3.27 -21.67 2.61
N TYR A 311 2.72 -21.33 3.78
CA TYR A 311 2.16 -22.24 4.76
C TYR A 311 0.69 -21.86 5.02
N PRO A 312 -0.10 -22.73 5.69
CA PRO A 312 -1.52 -22.45 5.92
C PRO A 312 -1.83 -21.13 6.65
N ASP A 313 -0.95 -20.70 7.55
CA ASP A 313 -1.15 -19.51 8.40
C ASP A 313 -0.07 -18.42 8.24
N ARG A 314 0.94 -18.65 7.38
CA ARG A 314 2.05 -17.72 7.19
C ARG A 314 2.67 -17.82 5.79
N ILE A 315 3.29 -16.73 5.36
CA ILE A 315 4.09 -16.61 4.14
C ILE A 315 5.44 -16.06 4.56
N ASP A 316 6.50 -16.81 4.28
CA ASP A 316 7.88 -16.34 4.40
C ASP A 316 8.37 -15.95 2.99
N ALA A 317 9.01 -14.79 2.88
CA ALA A 317 9.53 -14.26 1.63
C ALA A 317 10.93 -13.67 1.84
N GLU A 318 11.84 -13.98 0.92
CA GLU A 318 13.15 -13.36 0.80
C GLU A 318 13.32 -12.83 -0.63
N LEU A 319 13.59 -11.52 -0.75
CA LEU A 319 13.71 -10.81 -2.02
C LEU A 319 15.01 -10.02 -2.03
N LYS A 320 15.80 -10.20 -3.09
CA LYS A 320 17.06 -9.47 -3.30
C LYS A 320 17.13 -8.98 -4.73
N GLY A 321 17.41 -7.71 -4.95
CA GLY A 321 17.50 -7.18 -6.30
C GLY A 321 17.95 -5.73 -6.33
N LYS A 322 17.66 -5.08 -7.45
CA LYS A 322 17.96 -3.67 -7.67
C LYS A 322 16.70 -2.84 -7.79
N ALA A 323 16.82 -1.59 -7.40
CA ALA A 323 15.76 -0.60 -7.51
C ALA A 323 16.39 0.72 -7.95
N TYR A 324 16.13 1.13 -9.19
CA TYR A 324 16.87 2.20 -9.85
C TYR A 324 18.40 1.93 -9.80
N ASP A 325 19.19 2.89 -9.32
CA ASP A 325 20.65 2.77 -9.17
C ASP A 325 21.09 2.06 -7.86
N GLY A 326 20.13 1.64 -7.03
CA GLY A 326 20.39 1.06 -5.71
C GLY A 326 20.13 -0.44 -5.62
N ASP A 327 20.48 -1.02 -4.46
CA ASP A 327 20.27 -2.44 -4.13
C ASP A 327 19.30 -2.57 -2.95
N PHE A 328 18.51 -3.64 -2.95
CA PHE A 328 17.61 -3.97 -1.84
C PHE A 328 17.72 -5.45 -1.41
N ASN A 329 17.51 -5.68 -0.11
CA ASN A 329 17.26 -6.98 0.50
C ASN A 329 16.04 -6.87 1.41
N LEU A 330 15.11 -7.80 1.30
CA LEU A 330 13.92 -7.88 2.13
C LEU A 330 13.67 -9.32 2.56
N GLU A 331 13.67 -9.57 3.87
CA GLU A 331 13.18 -10.79 4.49
C GLU A 331 11.92 -10.49 5.29
N LEU A 332 10.79 -11.05 4.88
CA LEU A 332 9.46 -10.82 5.44
C LEU A 332 8.83 -12.14 5.89
N SER A 333 8.11 -12.09 7.00
CA SER A 333 7.13 -13.11 7.39
C SER A 333 5.77 -12.44 7.58
N ALA A 334 4.77 -12.84 6.83
CA ALA A 334 3.41 -12.33 6.95
C ALA A 334 2.45 -13.43 7.41
N ALA A 335 1.57 -13.13 8.35
CA ALA A 335 0.43 -13.97 8.74
C ALA A 335 -0.87 -13.23 8.40
N PRO A 336 -1.35 -13.30 7.14
CA PRO A 336 -2.46 -12.46 6.66
C PRO A 336 -3.76 -12.65 7.47
N ALA A 337 -4.08 -13.88 7.87
CA ALA A 337 -5.27 -14.19 8.67
C ALA A 337 -5.28 -13.51 10.05
N ARG A 338 -4.10 -13.20 10.60
CA ARG A 338 -3.94 -12.48 11.88
C ARG A 338 -3.65 -10.98 11.71
N SER A 339 -3.43 -10.51 10.47
CA SER A 339 -2.94 -9.16 10.17
C SER A 339 -1.61 -8.84 10.89
N GLU A 340 -0.72 -9.83 10.98
CA GLU A 340 0.59 -9.69 11.64
C GLU A 340 1.73 -9.81 10.63
N TRP A 341 2.59 -8.79 10.56
CA TRP A 341 3.75 -8.78 9.67
C TRP A 341 5.03 -8.68 10.50
N THR A 342 6.07 -9.39 10.08
CA THR A 342 7.41 -9.35 10.68
C THR A 342 8.44 -9.05 9.60
N ILE A 343 9.06 -7.89 9.65
CA ILE A 343 10.24 -7.55 8.85
C ILE A 343 11.45 -8.12 9.58
N LYS A 344 12.02 -9.22 9.06
CA LYS A 344 13.22 -9.86 9.63
C LYS A 344 14.47 -9.06 9.28
N ASP A 345 14.57 -8.66 8.01
CA ASP A 345 15.62 -7.81 7.49
C ASP A 345 15.05 -6.93 6.37
N LEU A 346 15.35 -5.63 6.41
CA LEU A 346 15.16 -4.75 5.28
C LEU A 346 16.44 -3.94 5.13
N THR A 347 17.14 -4.11 4.02
CA THR A 347 18.32 -3.32 3.68
C THR A 347 18.09 -2.62 2.36
N LEU A 348 18.17 -1.28 2.33
CA LEU A 348 18.09 -0.47 1.11
C LEU A 348 19.35 0.40 1.00
N SER A 349 19.98 0.47 -0.18
CA SER A 349 21.15 1.33 -0.38
C SER A 349 21.10 2.07 -1.71
N GLY A 350 21.39 3.38 -1.68
CA GLY A 350 21.58 4.20 -2.89
C GLY A 350 20.31 4.44 -3.70
N MET A 351 19.13 4.29 -3.09
CA MET A 351 17.86 4.42 -3.78
C MET A 351 17.28 5.83 -3.68
N GLU A 352 16.60 6.24 -4.74
CA GLU A 352 15.73 7.41 -4.77
C GLU A 352 14.27 7.00 -4.72
N VAL A 353 13.57 7.41 -3.66
CA VAL A 353 12.18 7.09 -3.42
C VAL A 353 11.36 8.37 -3.54
N SER A 354 10.55 8.44 -4.58
CA SER A 354 9.53 9.47 -4.75
C SER A 354 8.19 8.95 -4.21
N LEU A 355 7.69 9.57 -3.14
CA LEU A 355 6.41 9.21 -2.52
C LEU A 355 5.30 10.08 -3.13
N PRO A 356 4.34 9.50 -3.87
CA PRO A 356 3.31 10.25 -4.59
C PRO A 356 2.24 10.82 -3.66
N GLU A 357 1.47 11.80 -4.13
CA GLU A 357 0.34 12.35 -3.39
C GLU A 357 -0.64 11.24 -2.91
N GLY A 358 -1.04 11.28 -1.64
CA GLY A 358 -1.97 10.31 -1.04
C GLY A 358 -1.32 8.96 -0.67
N TRP A 359 0.01 8.82 -0.76
CA TRP A 359 0.71 7.60 -0.36
C TRP A 359 0.49 7.30 1.12
N TRP A 360 0.35 8.32 1.99
CA TRP A 360 0.19 8.11 3.42
C TRP A 360 -1.21 7.61 3.79
N GLN A 361 -2.26 8.13 3.15
CA GLN A 361 -3.63 7.64 3.29
C GLN A 361 -3.76 6.23 2.75
N SER A 362 -3.12 5.96 1.61
CA SER A 362 -2.95 4.60 1.11
C SER A 362 -2.25 3.76 2.18
N TRP A 363 -1.12 4.26 2.73
CA TRP A 363 -0.32 3.64 3.81
C TRP A 363 -1.19 3.15 4.98
N GLN A 364 -2.16 3.97 5.38
CA GLN A 364 -2.99 3.70 6.55
C GLN A 364 -4.04 2.61 6.33
N SER A 365 -4.47 2.36 5.08
CA SER A 365 -5.61 1.47 4.77
C SER A 365 -5.28 -0.03 4.78
N TRP A 366 -4.10 -0.38 4.27
CA TRP A 366 -3.48 -1.71 4.18
C TRP A 366 -2.51 -2.05 5.34
N ARG A 367 -2.28 -1.16 6.33
CA ARG A 367 -1.29 -1.41 7.40
C ARG A 367 -1.72 -2.60 8.28
N PRO A 368 -0.80 -3.48 8.69
CA PRO A 368 -1.13 -4.59 9.58
C PRO A 368 -1.54 -4.08 10.97
N SER A 369 -2.33 -4.87 11.70
CA SER A 369 -2.69 -4.56 13.10
C SER A 369 -1.45 -4.60 14.00
N ARG A 370 -0.48 -5.44 13.63
CA ARG A 370 0.82 -5.56 14.30
C ARG A 370 1.95 -5.68 13.29
N LEU A 371 2.95 -4.81 13.44
CA LEU A 371 4.19 -4.85 12.67
C LEU A 371 5.38 -5.03 13.62
N ASP A 372 6.01 -6.19 13.55
CA ASP A 372 7.25 -6.49 14.25
C ASP A 372 8.43 -6.19 13.29
N VAL A 373 9.38 -5.39 13.76
CA VAL A 373 10.58 -4.99 13.00
C VAL A 373 11.80 -5.49 13.74
N ARG A 374 12.54 -6.41 13.11
CA ARG A 374 13.79 -6.96 13.63
C ARG A 374 14.98 -6.10 13.24
N ARG A 375 15.10 -5.78 11.94
CA ARG A 375 16.15 -4.93 11.40
C ARG A 375 15.68 -4.17 10.16
N ILE A 376 15.92 -2.87 10.16
CA ILE A 376 15.89 -2.00 8.97
C ILE A 376 17.21 -1.27 8.92
N ALA A 377 17.88 -1.29 7.77
CA ALA A 377 19.13 -0.60 7.49
C ALA A 377 18.99 0.13 6.15
N LEU A 378 18.98 1.45 6.20
CA LEU A 378 18.92 2.32 5.04
C LEU A 378 20.26 3.04 4.90
N ASP A 379 20.81 3.09 3.70
CA ASP A 379 22.08 3.76 3.41
C ASP A 379 21.99 4.64 2.16
N ARG A 380 22.49 5.87 2.24
CA ARG A 380 22.55 6.82 1.10
C ARG A 380 21.20 6.98 0.38
N MET A 381 20.10 7.03 1.13
CA MET A 381 18.77 7.16 0.57
C MET A 381 18.46 8.61 0.19
N ARG A 382 17.72 8.81 -0.90
CA ARG A 382 17.03 10.08 -1.21
C ARG A 382 15.54 9.83 -1.17
N VAL A 383 14.81 10.53 -0.30
CA VAL A 383 13.35 10.39 -0.17
C VAL A 383 12.71 11.74 -0.41
N LEU A 384 11.77 11.80 -1.33
CA LEU A 384 11.03 13.02 -1.68
C LEU A 384 9.54 12.72 -1.58
N SER A 385 8.84 13.41 -0.69
CA SER A 385 7.39 13.30 -0.56
C SER A 385 6.69 14.44 -1.29
N PHE A 386 5.76 14.08 -2.17
CA PHE A 386 4.84 15.00 -2.84
C PHE A 386 3.45 15.01 -2.19
N ASP A 387 3.34 14.45 -0.98
CA ASP A 387 2.11 14.43 -0.19
C ASP A 387 2.17 15.49 0.91
N ASP A 388 1.27 16.46 0.85
CA ASP A 388 1.16 17.56 1.83
C ASP A 388 0.87 17.06 3.25
N ALA A 389 0.32 15.84 3.41
CA ALA A 389 0.13 15.25 4.74
C ALA A 389 1.45 14.80 5.38
N VAL A 390 2.49 14.57 4.57
CA VAL A 390 3.85 14.22 5.01
C VAL A 390 4.86 14.98 4.15
N PRO A 391 5.04 16.30 4.36
CA PRO A 391 5.88 17.16 3.52
C PRO A 391 7.37 16.99 3.87
N LEU A 392 7.88 15.78 3.65
CA LEU A 392 9.21 15.31 4.02
C LEU A 392 10.11 15.17 2.80
N SER A 393 11.30 15.76 2.87
CA SER A 393 12.41 15.47 1.96
C SER A 393 13.66 15.13 2.76
N LEU A 394 14.35 14.07 2.36
CA LEU A 394 15.56 13.56 2.98
C LEU A 394 16.62 13.30 1.90
N ILE A 395 17.82 13.81 2.12
CA ILE A 395 18.96 13.62 1.22
C ILE A 395 20.08 12.93 2.00
N ASN A 396 20.67 11.92 1.35
CA ASN A 396 21.75 11.10 1.88
C ASN A 396 21.41 10.55 3.27
N TRP A 397 20.18 10.02 3.39
CA TRP A 397 19.63 9.54 4.63
C TRP A 397 20.12 8.12 4.92
N GLN A 398 20.56 7.94 6.17
CA GLN A 398 20.92 6.66 6.75
C GLN A 398 20.01 6.41 7.95
N LEU A 399 19.47 5.20 8.04
CA LEU A 399 18.60 4.78 9.13
C LEU A 399 18.99 3.38 9.58
N PHE A 400 19.10 3.19 10.88
CA PHE A 400 19.17 1.88 11.49
C PHE A 400 18.08 1.76 12.55
N LEU A 401 17.15 0.82 12.35
CA LEU A 401 16.10 0.50 13.31
C LEU A 401 16.16 -0.99 13.64
N ASN A 402 16.14 -1.34 14.92
CA ASN A 402 16.06 -2.74 15.33
C ASN A 402 15.06 -2.98 16.46
N ASP A 403 14.59 -4.23 16.52
CA ASP A 403 13.76 -4.78 17.59
C ASP A 403 12.63 -3.85 18.07
N ALA A 404 11.83 -3.33 17.13
CA ALA A 404 10.67 -2.48 17.41
C ALA A 404 9.37 -3.22 17.07
N ARG A 405 8.30 -2.94 17.81
CA ARG A 405 6.94 -3.39 17.50
C ARG A 405 6.02 -2.19 17.44
N LEU A 406 5.23 -2.11 16.37
CA LEU A 406 4.10 -1.20 16.25
C LEU A 406 2.81 -1.99 16.47
N GLN A 407 2.06 -1.61 17.50
CA GLN A 407 0.75 -2.19 17.83
C GLN A 407 -0.14 -1.08 18.40
N ASP A 408 -1.38 -0.95 17.90
CA ASP A 408 -2.36 0.05 18.37
C ASP A 408 -1.82 1.50 18.40
N ASN A 409 -1.05 1.89 17.37
CA ASN A 409 -0.32 3.18 17.28
C ASN A 409 0.74 3.41 18.38
N GLN A 410 1.10 2.39 19.16
CA GLN A 410 2.19 2.46 20.13
C GLN A 410 3.43 1.74 19.61
N VAL A 411 4.58 2.35 19.83
CA VAL A 411 5.89 1.73 19.56
C VAL A 411 6.42 1.18 20.88
N VAL A 412 6.68 -0.13 20.89
CA VAL A 412 7.23 -0.84 22.05
C VAL A 412 8.46 -1.66 21.62
N PRO A 413 9.40 -1.95 22.52
CA PRO A 413 10.54 -2.80 22.17
C PRO A 413 10.08 -4.24 21.95
N LEU A 414 10.58 -4.85 20.89
CA LEU A 414 10.29 -6.23 20.52
C LEU A 414 11.01 -7.21 21.46
N ILE A 415 12.31 -6.99 21.68
CA ILE A 415 13.14 -7.79 22.59
C ILE A 415 14.03 -6.88 23.44
N GLY A 416 13.57 -6.56 24.65
CA GLY A 416 14.35 -5.87 25.69
C GLY A 416 14.65 -4.39 25.40
N ARG A 417 15.06 -4.04 24.18
CA ARG A 417 15.37 -2.68 23.74
C ARG A 417 15.20 -2.55 22.22
N ALA A 418 14.56 -1.48 21.79
CA ALA A 418 14.61 -1.01 20.41
C ALA A 418 15.64 0.12 20.27
N ARG A 419 16.37 0.17 19.16
CA ARG A 419 17.32 1.25 18.85
C ARG A 419 16.96 1.85 17.50
N LEU A 420 16.96 3.18 17.45
CA LEU A 420 16.79 3.99 16.26
C LEU A 420 18.01 4.89 16.14
N GLU A 421 18.73 4.74 15.04
CA GLU A 421 19.84 5.61 14.65
C GLU A 421 19.47 6.22 13.30
N SER A 422 19.58 7.53 13.17
CA SER A 422 19.29 8.21 11.91
C SER A 422 20.31 9.31 11.67
N HIS A 423 20.86 9.35 10.47
CA HIS A 423 21.79 10.39 10.03
C HIS A 423 21.27 10.93 8.70
N TRP A 424 21.32 12.25 8.51
CA TRP A 424 20.90 12.85 7.25
C TRP A 424 21.79 14.04 6.90
N GLU A 425 22.05 14.21 5.61
CA GLU A 425 22.80 15.38 5.13
C GLU A 425 21.90 16.61 5.06
N GLU A 426 20.70 16.42 4.53
CA GLU A 426 19.65 17.44 4.48
C GLU A 426 18.29 16.80 4.76
N LEU A 427 17.53 17.43 5.66
CA LEU A 427 16.14 17.11 5.98
C LEU A 427 15.34 18.39 5.79
N VAL A 428 14.25 18.30 5.03
CA VAL A 428 13.26 19.36 4.93
C VAL A 428 11.92 18.80 5.38
N TRP A 429 11.29 19.47 6.35
CA TRP A 429 9.97 19.16 6.85
C TRP A 429 9.14 20.43 6.89
N ASP A 430 8.11 20.52 6.04
CA ASP A 430 7.17 21.66 6.05
C ASP A 430 7.87 23.04 6.05
N GLY A 431 8.92 23.18 5.24
CA GLY A 431 9.73 24.40 5.14
C GLY A 431 10.83 24.57 6.19
N LEU A 432 10.85 23.79 7.27
CA LEU A 432 12.01 23.71 8.17
C LEU A 432 13.09 22.86 7.53
N SER A 433 14.31 23.39 7.47
CA SER A 433 15.46 22.63 6.99
C SER A 433 16.45 22.34 8.12
N SER A 434 17.07 21.19 8.01
CA SER A 434 18.04 20.66 8.95
C SER A 434 19.17 20.03 8.15
N ARG A 435 20.41 20.24 8.59
CA ARG A 435 21.62 19.77 7.90
C ARG A 435 22.55 19.03 8.83
N LYS A 436 23.19 17.98 8.31
CA LYS A 436 24.13 17.13 9.03
C LYS A 436 23.56 16.69 10.38
N GLY A 437 22.33 16.18 10.36
CA GLY A 437 21.62 15.82 11.56
C GLY A 437 21.91 14.38 11.96
N GLU A 438 21.94 14.14 13.26
CA GLU A 438 22.16 12.84 13.88
C GLU A 438 21.14 12.63 14.99
N LEU A 439 20.52 11.45 15.01
CA LEU A 439 19.55 11.03 16.01
C LEU A 439 19.93 9.63 16.51
N LEU A 440 20.06 9.48 17.82
CA LEU A 440 20.25 8.21 18.50
C LEU A 440 19.24 8.07 19.64
N LEU A 441 18.26 7.20 19.44
CA LEU A 441 17.17 6.95 20.36
C LEU A 441 17.12 5.47 20.74
N GLU A 442 17.06 5.19 22.03
CA GLU A 442 16.84 3.86 22.58
C GLU A 442 15.52 3.83 23.34
N LEU A 443 14.75 2.76 23.15
CA LEU A 443 13.50 2.51 23.87
C LEU A 443 13.63 1.20 24.64
N THR A 444 13.39 1.24 25.94
CA THR A 444 13.23 0.05 26.79
C THR A 444 11.80 0.00 27.35
N PRO A 445 11.38 -1.11 27.99
CA PRO A 445 10.06 -1.17 28.63
C PRO A 445 9.83 -0.09 29.70
N GLU A 446 10.90 0.49 30.25
CA GLU A 446 10.83 1.43 31.37
C GLU A 446 11.08 2.89 30.96
N GLN A 447 11.86 3.13 29.91
CA GLN A 447 12.33 4.48 29.55
C GLN A 447 12.58 4.67 28.06
N TRP A 448 12.37 5.89 27.59
CA TRP A 448 12.95 6.44 26.37
C TRP A 448 14.29 7.08 26.72
N GLN A 449 15.32 6.83 25.92
CA GLN A 449 16.63 7.46 26.06
C GLN A 449 17.04 8.06 24.71
N LEU A 450 16.92 9.39 24.61
CA LEU A 450 17.47 10.17 23.50
C LEU A 450 18.92 10.51 23.83
N ARG A 451 19.86 9.71 23.33
CA ARG A 451 21.29 9.90 23.62
C ARG A 451 21.83 11.16 22.97
N ASN A 452 21.42 11.41 21.72
CA ASN A 452 21.80 12.59 20.97
C ASN A 452 20.74 12.85 19.90
N LEU A 453 20.29 14.09 19.80
CA LEU A 453 19.73 14.68 18.61
C LEU A 453 20.53 15.96 18.37
N GLU A 454 21.33 15.98 17.32
CA GLU A 454 22.15 17.13 16.96
C GLU A 454 21.91 17.47 15.50
N SER A 455 21.77 18.76 15.19
CA SER A 455 21.51 19.21 13.83
C SER A 455 21.99 20.64 13.62
N GLY A 456 22.60 20.88 12.47
CA GLY A 456 22.71 22.23 11.91
C GLY A 456 21.36 22.70 11.39
N LEU A 457 21.09 23.99 11.54
CA LEU A 457 19.92 24.67 11.01
C LEU A 457 20.42 25.78 10.04
N PRO A 458 19.53 26.39 9.24
CA PRO A 458 19.89 27.53 8.40
C PRO A 458 20.60 28.66 9.16
N ASP A 459 21.39 29.43 8.43
CA ASP A 459 22.09 30.63 8.90
C ASP A 459 22.91 30.44 10.20
N ASP A 460 23.70 29.37 10.23
CA ASP A 460 24.57 28.94 11.33
C ASP A 460 23.82 28.56 12.62
N GLY A 461 22.52 28.28 12.53
CA GLY A 461 21.74 27.75 13.64
C GLY A 461 22.17 26.35 14.03
N HIS A 462 21.99 25.99 15.30
CA HIS A 462 22.18 24.60 15.74
C HIS A 462 21.18 24.22 16.82
N LEU A 463 20.88 22.93 16.86
CA LEU A 463 20.00 22.30 17.83
C LEU A 463 20.68 21.08 18.41
N LYS A 464 20.71 21.00 19.74
CA LYS A 464 21.15 19.83 20.48
C LYS A 464 20.10 19.47 21.53
N LEU A 465 19.63 18.23 21.49
CA LEU A 465 18.65 17.70 22.43
C LEU A 465 19.13 16.33 22.91
N ALA A 466 19.12 16.12 24.21
CA ALA A 466 19.43 14.83 24.82
C ALA A 466 18.62 14.65 26.09
N GLY A 467 18.37 13.40 26.47
CA GLY A 467 17.62 13.13 27.68
C GLY A 467 17.15 11.70 27.82
N ASN A 468 16.54 11.44 28.96
CA ASN A 468 15.82 10.21 29.24
C ASN A 468 14.46 10.55 29.84
N TRP A 469 13.46 9.74 29.53
CA TRP A 469 12.10 9.94 30.00
C TRP A 469 11.45 8.61 30.35
N GLY A 470 10.92 8.50 31.55
CA GLY A 470 10.23 7.30 32.03
C GLY A 470 8.95 7.04 31.26
N VAL A 471 8.75 5.80 30.83
CA VAL A 471 7.49 5.29 30.22
C VAL A 471 6.50 4.87 31.30
N VAL A 472 7.01 4.40 32.44
CA VAL A 472 6.22 3.90 33.58
C VAL A 472 6.27 4.92 34.73
N ALA A 473 5.21 4.96 35.54
CA ALA A 473 5.13 5.81 36.72
C ALA A 473 6.28 5.56 37.70
N GLY A 474 6.81 6.63 38.30
CA GLY A 474 7.90 6.58 39.28
C GLY A 474 9.31 6.63 38.69
N GLN A 475 9.45 6.67 37.36
CA GLN A 475 10.74 6.79 36.70
C GLN A 475 11.17 8.25 36.52
N THR A 476 12.41 8.56 36.89
CA THR A 476 12.97 9.91 36.72
C THR A 476 13.18 10.24 35.25
N GLY A 477 13.03 11.52 34.90
CA GLY A 477 13.31 12.02 33.55
C GLY A 477 14.24 13.23 33.60
N ARG A 478 15.07 13.40 32.56
CA ARG A 478 15.87 14.60 32.35
C ARG A 478 15.90 14.91 30.87
N ILE A 479 15.70 16.18 30.52
CA ILE A 479 15.78 16.68 29.15
C ILE A 479 16.69 17.90 29.16
N THR A 480 17.70 17.88 28.30
CA THR A 480 18.58 19.02 28.03
C THR A 480 18.40 19.43 26.57
N LEU A 481 18.03 20.69 26.36
CA LEU A 481 17.85 21.31 25.05
C LEU A 481 18.75 22.53 24.98
N ASP A 482 19.59 22.61 23.95
CA ASP A 482 20.40 23.78 23.61
C ASP A 482 20.16 24.09 22.13
N GLY A 483 19.48 25.20 21.86
CA GLY A 483 19.25 25.73 20.54
C GLY A 483 19.92 27.10 20.44
N LYS A 484 20.66 27.33 19.36
CA LYS A 484 21.33 28.60 19.10
C LYS A 484 20.97 29.14 17.74
N LYS A 485 20.82 30.46 17.65
CA LYS A 485 20.45 31.17 16.42
C LYS A 485 19.25 30.52 15.69
N LEU A 486 18.28 30.03 16.45
CA LEU A 486 17.04 29.43 15.93
C LEU A 486 16.27 30.50 15.14
N ASP A 487 15.91 30.19 13.90
CA ASP A 487 15.11 31.07 13.04
C ASP A 487 13.65 31.11 13.50
N LEU A 488 13.24 32.22 14.10
CA LEU A 488 11.91 32.36 14.67
C LEU A 488 10.79 32.27 13.63
N GLU A 489 11.06 32.59 12.36
CA GLU A 489 10.08 32.50 11.29
C GLU A 489 9.74 31.04 10.98
N GLN A 490 10.77 30.18 10.87
CA GLN A 490 10.60 28.75 10.63
C GLN A 490 9.92 28.05 11.80
N TRP A 491 10.33 28.36 13.04
CA TRP A 491 9.71 27.79 14.24
C TRP A 491 8.29 28.32 14.48
N GLY A 492 8.00 29.57 14.09
CA GLY A 492 6.66 30.16 14.12
C GLY A 492 5.68 29.46 13.18
N LYS A 493 6.13 29.09 11.97
CA LYS A 493 5.34 28.30 11.00
C LYS A 493 4.95 26.94 11.57
N ILE A 494 5.90 26.19 12.14
CA ILE A 494 5.65 24.87 12.72
C ILE A 494 4.66 24.95 13.89
N THR A 495 4.80 25.95 14.75
CA THR A 495 3.91 26.13 15.91
C THR A 495 2.54 26.70 15.54
N HIS A 496 2.28 26.97 14.26
CA HIS A 496 1.05 27.59 13.76
C HIS A 496 0.73 28.88 14.53
N SER A 497 1.76 29.66 14.84
CA SER A 497 1.62 30.88 15.63
C SER A 497 0.66 31.86 14.93
N PRO A 498 -0.29 32.48 15.65
CA PRO A 498 -1.17 33.49 15.08
C PRO A 498 -0.45 34.81 14.77
N VAL A 499 0.81 34.93 15.17
CA VAL A 499 1.68 36.08 14.92
C VAL A 499 2.88 35.59 14.11
N SER A 500 3.21 36.31 13.04
CA SER A 500 4.42 36.10 12.26
C SER A 500 5.61 36.68 13.05
N TRP A 501 6.59 35.83 13.30
CA TRP A 501 7.79 36.16 14.08
C TRP A 501 8.98 36.15 13.11
N ALA A 502 9.86 37.13 13.20
CA ALA A 502 11.17 37.08 12.56
C ALA A 502 12.27 37.37 13.59
N GLY A 503 13.52 37.07 13.23
CA GLY A 503 14.68 37.22 14.11
C GLY A 503 15.27 35.88 14.55
N LYS A 504 16.26 35.92 15.45
CA LYS A 504 16.99 34.73 15.89
C LYS A 504 16.91 34.54 17.41
N GLY A 505 16.87 33.29 17.83
CA GLY A 505 16.75 32.94 19.25
C GLY A 505 17.75 31.88 19.73
N ASP A 506 18.27 32.09 20.94
CA ASP A 506 18.96 31.09 21.73
C ASP A 506 18.02 30.57 22.82
N LEU A 507 17.86 29.25 22.90
CA LEU A 507 17.04 28.55 23.88
C LEU A 507 17.91 27.54 24.63
N ALA A 508 17.89 27.58 25.96
CA ALA A 508 18.55 26.57 26.78
C ALA A 508 17.63 26.09 27.89
N LEU A 509 17.42 24.78 27.97
CA LEU A 509 16.62 24.10 28.99
C LEU A 509 17.44 22.95 29.58
N ASP A 510 17.44 22.81 30.90
CA ASP A 510 17.94 21.61 31.58
C ASP A 510 16.95 21.22 32.66
N LEU A 511 15.97 20.41 32.27
CA LEU A 511 14.80 20.12 33.07
C LEU A 511 14.83 18.67 33.53
N GLN A 512 14.47 18.46 34.80
CA GLN A 512 14.45 17.16 35.46
C GLN A 512 13.10 16.94 36.13
N SER A 513 12.68 15.69 36.18
CA SER A 513 11.48 15.23 36.87
C SER A 513 11.82 14.00 37.70
N SER A 514 11.35 13.97 38.94
CA SER A 514 11.49 12.79 39.79
C SER A 514 10.53 11.64 39.41
N ASP A 515 9.48 11.96 38.66
CA ASP A 515 8.48 11.03 38.12
C ASP A 515 7.94 11.60 36.81
N SER A 516 8.38 11.02 35.70
CA SER A 516 8.07 11.44 34.34
C SER A 516 6.56 11.43 34.04
N SER A 517 5.79 10.56 34.71
CA SER A 517 4.34 10.48 34.55
C SER A 517 3.60 11.67 35.19
N ARG A 518 4.22 12.29 36.20
CA ARG A 518 3.71 13.47 36.94
C ARG A 518 4.60 14.68 36.78
N TRP A 519 5.24 14.81 35.62
CA TRP A 519 6.24 15.86 35.35
C TRP A 519 5.78 17.28 35.69
N ARG A 520 4.48 17.59 35.51
CA ARG A 520 3.92 18.91 35.83
C ARG A 520 4.03 19.29 37.32
N GLU A 521 4.15 18.31 38.20
CA GLU A 521 4.16 18.50 39.66
C GLU A 521 5.57 18.56 40.25
N ASN A 522 6.55 18.01 39.56
CA ASN A 522 7.89 17.79 40.08
C ASN A 522 9.00 18.30 39.15
N LEU A 523 8.64 18.99 38.06
CA LEU A 523 9.61 19.60 37.15
C LEU A 523 10.53 20.54 37.92
N THR A 524 11.83 20.37 37.72
CA THR A 524 12.88 21.15 38.37
C THR A 524 14.01 21.42 37.39
N GLY A 525 14.60 22.61 37.41
CA GLY A 525 15.78 22.95 36.61
C GLY A 525 15.68 24.29 35.88
N PRO A 526 16.81 24.81 35.36
CA PRO A 526 16.85 26.13 34.74
C PRO A 526 16.28 26.14 33.31
N PHE A 527 15.80 27.32 32.92
CA PHE A 527 15.48 27.66 31.54
C PHE A 527 15.94 29.08 31.20
N SER A 528 16.31 29.30 29.95
CA SER A 528 16.59 30.62 29.41
C SER A 528 16.26 30.73 27.93
N LEU A 529 15.79 31.91 27.53
CA LEU A 529 15.51 32.30 26.15
C LEU A 529 16.14 33.66 25.92
N THR A 530 16.89 33.82 24.83
CA THR A 530 17.35 35.13 24.35
C THR A 530 16.98 35.24 22.89
N LEU A 531 16.32 36.32 22.51
CA LEU A 531 15.98 36.64 21.13
C LEU A 531 16.71 37.92 20.76
N ASP A 532 17.41 37.89 19.64
CA ASP A 532 18.11 39.03 19.08
C ASP A 532 17.33 39.55 17.86
N GLU A 533 17.04 40.85 17.89
CA GLU A 533 16.26 41.57 16.88
C GLU A 533 14.91 40.92 16.50
N PRO A 534 14.07 40.44 17.46
CA PRO A 534 12.82 39.81 17.06
C PRO A 534 11.84 40.87 16.53
N PHE A 535 11.16 40.52 15.44
CA PHE A 535 10.14 41.37 14.82
C PHE A 535 8.79 40.68 14.89
N TRP A 536 7.80 41.38 15.45
CA TRP A 536 6.44 40.88 15.59
C TRP A 536 5.55 41.63 14.61
N GLU A 537 5.14 40.94 13.56
CA GLU A 537 4.27 41.48 12.51
C GLU A 537 2.81 41.44 12.96
N GLY A 538 2.07 42.52 12.70
CA GLY A 538 0.64 42.62 13.04
C GLY A 538 0.34 42.93 14.52
N VAL A 539 1.37 43.16 15.35
CA VAL A 539 1.29 43.56 16.76
C VAL A 539 1.90 44.95 16.97
N LYS A 540 1.15 45.95 17.46
CA LYS A 540 1.62 47.34 17.73
C LYS A 540 1.73 47.70 19.22
N ILE A 541 2.81 47.30 19.87
CA ILE A 541 3.05 47.55 21.30
C ILE A 541 3.43 49.01 21.56
N ASP A 542 4.40 49.56 20.81
CA ASP A 542 4.92 50.91 21.06
C ASP A 542 3.84 52.00 20.95
N PRO A 543 3.06 52.09 19.86
CA PRO A 543 1.99 53.10 19.75
C PRO A 543 0.91 52.96 20.84
N LEU A 544 0.64 51.73 21.27
CA LEU A 544 -0.35 51.44 22.31
C LEU A 544 0.15 51.93 23.68
N LEU A 545 1.42 51.64 24.01
CA LEU A 545 2.04 52.13 25.24
C LEU A 545 2.13 53.65 25.27
N ASP A 546 2.54 54.29 24.17
CA ASP A 546 2.57 55.75 24.06
C ASP A 546 1.20 56.37 24.31
N GLN A 547 0.14 55.78 23.73
CA GLN A 547 -1.25 56.20 23.95
C GLN A 547 -1.69 56.03 25.42
N TRP A 548 -1.24 54.99 26.11
CA TRP A 548 -1.57 54.81 27.52
C TRP A 548 -0.81 55.78 28.42
N PHE A 549 0.45 56.06 28.12
CA PHE A 549 1.25 57.02 28.89
C PHE A 549 0.81 58.48 28.72
N SER A 550 0.02 58.80 27.69
CA SER A 550 -0.63 60.10 27.56
C SER A 550 -1.94 60.23 28.37
N GLN A 551 -2.39 59.18 29.06
CA GLN A 551 -3.66 59.17 29.80
C GLN A 551 -3.48 59.40 31.31
N LYS A 552 -4.56 59.91 31.94
CA LYS A 552 -4.61 60.13 33.40
C LYS A 552 -4.88 58.85 34.21
N ALA A 553 -5.51 57.84 33.63
CA ALA A 553 -5.82 56.58 34.29
C ALA A 553 -5.16 55.40 33.57
N ALA A 554 -4.86 54.33 34.31
CA ALA A 554 -4.36 53.09 33.72
C ALA A 554 -5.44 52.45 32.82
N PRO A 555 -5.05 51.67 31.79
CA PRO A 555 -6.03 51.00 30.92
C PRO A 555 -6.90 50.01 31.72
N SER A 556 -8.13 49.79 31.27
CA SER A 556 -9.07 48.83 31.89
C SER A 556 -9.38 47.66 30.96
N LEU A 557 -8.40 47.24 30.15
CA LEU A 557 -8.57 46.20 29.14
C LEU A 557 -8.44 44.81 29.77
N ASP A 558 -9.39 43.93 29.47
CA ASP A 558 -9.24 42.49 29.65
C ASP A 558 -8.33 41.88 28.57
N VAL A 559 -8.06 40.58 28.65
CA VAL A 559 -7.14 39.88 27.73
C VAL A 559 -7.61 39.96 26.27
N ALA A 560 -8.91 39.80 26.03
CA ALA A 560 -9.47 39.81 24.67
C ALA A 560 -9.43 41.21 24.06
N ALA A 561 -9.76 42.23 24.85
CA ALA A 561 -9.68 43.62 24.44
C ALA A 561 -8.22 44.07 24.26
N LEU A 562 -7.29 43.61 25.09
CA LEU A 562 -5.85 43.81 24.92
C LEU A 562 -5.38 43.25 23.58
N TRP A 563 -5.70 41.99 23.29
CA TRP A 563 -5.34 41.35 22.03
C TRP A 563 -5.84 42.15 20.83
N LYS A 564 -7.12 42.53 20.84
CA LYS A 564 -7.72 43.34 19.77
C LYS A 564 -7.05 44.73 19.64
N ALA A 565 -6.67 45.34 20.76
CA ALA A 565 -6.00 46.64 20.75
C ALA A 565 -4.58 46.57 20.17
N MET A 566 -3.89 45.44 20.33
CA MET A 566 -2.55 45.23 19.77
C MET A 566 -2.56 44.93 18.27
N GLN A 567 -3.68 44.53 17.67
CA GLN A 567 -3.76 44.21 16.24
C GLN A 567 -3.52 45.43 15.34
N GLN A 568 -3.03 45.18 14.12
CA GLN A 568 -2.83 46.17 13.04
C GLN A 568 -1.68 47.16 13.31
N GLY A 569 -0.46 46.71 13.02
CA GLY A 569 0.81 47.44 13.08
C GLY A 569 1.94 46.49 13.47
N ASP A 570 3.17 46.95 13.60
CA ASP A 570 4.31 46.06 13.85
C ASP A 570 5.15 46.52 15.05
N THR A 571 5.81 45.57 15.71
CA THR A 571 6.71 45.86 16.83
C THR A 571 8.06 45.18 16.60
N PRO A 572 9.09 45.95 16.18
CA PRO A 572 10.46 45.52 16.29
C PRO A 572 10.94 45.62 17.74
N PHE A 573 11.66 44.58 18.16
CA PHE A 573 12.46 44.57 19.38
C PHE A 573 13.94 44.52 19.00
N TYR A 574 14.79 45.14 19.81
CA TYR A 574 16.24 44.96 19.69
C TYR A 574 16.71 43.67 20.35
N ARG A 575 16.13 43.34 21.51
CA ARG A 575 16.48 42.15 22.28
C ARG A 575 15.36 41.78 23.23
N ILE A 576 15.11 40.48 23.38
CA ILE A 576 14.30 39.90 24.45
C ILE A 576 15.15 38.87 25.18
N ALA A 577 15.16 38.90 26.51
CA ALA A 577 15.84 37.91 27.34
C ALA A 577 14.92 37.47 28.48
N LEU A 578 14.87 36.18 28.73
CA LEU A 578 14.07 35.56 29.77
C LEU A 578 14.89 34.45 30.43
N LYS A 579 14.89 34.41 31.76
CA LYS A 579 15.61 33.40 32.54
C LYS A 579 14.80 33.04 33.78
N GLY A 580 14.78 31.76 34.11
CA GLY A 580 14.10 31.29 35.30
C GLY A 580 14.45 29.87 35.69
N GLN A 581 13.72 29.37 36.69
CA GLN A 581 13.88 28.03 37.24
C GLN A 581 12.52 27.38 37.45
N ALA A 582 12.43 26.11 37.07
CA ALA A 582 11.38 25.21 37.51
C ALA A 582 11.73 24.69 38.91
N SER A 583 10.77 24.67 39.81
CA SER A 583 10.88 24.02 41.13
C SER A 583 9.52 23.46 41.53
N ALA A 584 9.45 22.14 41.71
CA ALA A 584 8.22 21.43 42.09
C ALA A 584 6.98 21.86 41.28
N GLY A 585 7.13 21.88 39.94
CA GLY A 585 6.03 22.23 39.04
C GLY A 585 5.71 23.72 38.94
N LYS A 586 6.48 24.60 39.58
CA LYS A 586 6.36 26.05 39.44
C LYS A 586 7.50 26.60 38.62
N LEU A 587 7.19 27.34 37.56
CA LEU A 587 8.16 28.06 36.75
C LEU A 587 8.30 29.49 37.30
N THR A 588 9.38 29.77 38.00
CA THR A 588 9.69 31.10 38.54
C THR A 588 10.63 31.84 37.59
N LEU A 589 10.30 33.08 37.26
CA LEU A 589 11.18 33.95 36.48
C LEU A 589 12.20 34.64 37.40
N ASP A 590 13.48 34.38 37.15
CA ASP A 590 14.60 35.11 37.76
C ASP A 590 14.74 36.52 37.16
N GLY A 591 14.23 36.69 35.93
CA GLY A 591 14.11 37.96 35.24
C GLY A 591 13.59 37.76 33.82
N GLY A 592 13.01 38.81 33.27
CA GLY A 592 12.64 38.88 31.87
C GLY A 592 12.66 40.34 31.44
N ALA A 593 13.20 40.62 30.26
CA ALA A 593 13.16 41.96 29.69
C ALA A 593 13.16 41.92 28.17
N GLY A 594 12.49 42.89 27.56
CA GLY A 594 12.45 43.09 26.12
C GLY A 594 12.49 44.59 25.83
N THR A 595 13.29 44.97 24.84
CA THR A 595 13.41 46.36 24.43
C THR A 595 12.87 46.54 23.02
N THR A 596 11.86 47.39 22.88
CA THR A 596 11.30 47.84 21.60
C THR A 596 12.05 49.08 21.11
N ILE A 597 11.54 49.80 20.10
CA ILE A 597 12.16 51.07 19.65
C ILE A 597 12.15 52.11 20.76
N THR A 598 11.05 52.21 21.52
CA THR A 598 10.81 53.32 22.45
C THR A 598 10.64 52.90 23.91
N HIS A 599 10.38 51.61 24.17
CA HIS A 599 10.04 51.12 25.51
C HIS A 599 10.95 49.96 25.96
N LEU A 600 11.15 49.87 27.28
CA LEU A 600 11.73 48.72 27.95
C LEU A 600 10.63 48.03 28.75
N ILE A 601 10.35 46.78 28.43
CA ILE A 601 9.35 45.94 29.10
C ILE A 601 10.10 44.89 29.92
N ALA A 602 9.65 44.61 31.14
CA ALA A 602 10.21 43.58 32.01
C ALA A 602 9.13 42.66 32.54
N ALA A 603 9.50 41.42 32.84
CA ALA A 603 8.62 40.39 33.37
C ALA A 603 9.21 39.79 34.66
N ARG A 604 8.35 39.49 35.62
CA ARG A 604 8.69 38.74 36.84
C ARG A 604 7.49 37.93 37.33
N GLY A 605 7.72 37.01 38.25
CA GLY A 605 6.66 36.22 38.88
C GLY A 605 6.81 34.73 38.59
N GLN A 606 5.70 34.00 38.63
CA GLN A 606 5.70 32.55 38.48
C GLN A 606 4.47 32.04 37.73
N VAL A 607 4.62 30.88 37.10
CA VAL A 607 3.53 30.11 36.50
C VAL A 607 3.49 28.74 37.17
N ASP A 608 2.32 28.33 37.65
CA ASP A 608 2.12 27.03 38.29
C ASP A 608 1.61 26.01 37.25
N LEU A 609 2.42 25.00 36.94
CA LEU A 609 2.09 23.95 35.97
C LEU A 609 1.09 22.92 36.53
N THR A 610 1.00 22.82 37.86
CA THR A 610 0.11 21.86 38.55
C THR A 610 -1.31 22.39 38.60
N THR A 611 -1.47 23.64 39.02
CA THR A 611 -2.78 24.30 39.09
C THR A 611 -3.17 25.02 37.81
N GLN A 612 -2.24 25.11 36.83
CA GLN A 612 -2.40 25.83 35.57
C GLN A 612 -2.79 27.30 35.79
N GLN A 613 -2.04 27.98 36.66
CA GLN A 613 -2.31 29.37 37.03
C GLN A 613 -1.18 30.31 36.63
N TRP A 614 -1.57 31.48 36.15
CA TRP A 614 -0.72 32.64 35.94
C TRP A 614 -0.49 33.38 37.26
N GLY A 615 0.74 33.85 37.43
CA GLY A 615 1.18 34.71 38.53
C GLY A 615 2.31 35.61 38.05
N ILE A 616 2.13 36.26 36.90
CA ILE A 616 3.15 37.04 36.19
C ILE A 616 2.82 38.53 36.27
N ASP A 617 3.84 39.36 36.46
CA ASP A 617 3.76 40.80 36.35
C ASP A 617 4.60 41.26 35.15
N LEU A 618 4.03 42.12 34.33
CA LEU A 618 4.71 42.83 33.26
C LEU A 618 4.83 44.31 33.62
N GLY A 619 6.04 44.85 33.60
CA GLY A 619 6.32 46.25 33.91
C GLY A 619 6.93 46.97 32.72
N VAL A 620 6.44 48.16 32.39
CA VAL A 620 7.13 49.06 31.44
C VAL A 620 8.01 50.00 32.24
N LEU A 621 9.31 49.90 32.02
CA LEU A 621 10.34 50.54 32.83
C LEU A 621 10.87 51.82 32.17
N ASN A 622 11.18 52.82 32.98
CA ASN A 622 11.91 54.00 32.53
C ASN A 622 13.43 53.76 32.48
N ARG A 623 14.21 54.77 32.06
CA ARG A 623 15.68 54.67 31.96
C ARG A 623 16.38 54.30 33.29
N GLN A 624 15.79 54.65 34.42
CA GLN A 624 16.30 54.30 35.76
C GLN A 624 15.98 52.85 36.16
N GLY A 625 15.18 52.12 35.37
CA GLY A 625 14.74 50.76 35.66
C GLY A 625 13.52 50.69 36.57
N CYS A 626 12.81 51.80 36.77
CA CYS A 626 11.59 51.85 37.57
C CYS A 626 10.35 51.65 36.71
N ALA A 627 9.44 50.76 37.11
CA ALA A 627 8.18 50.54 36.41
C ALA A 627 7.26 51.76 36.53
N GLU A 628 6.80 52.28 35.40
CA GLU A 628 5.81 53.35 35.33
C GLU A 628 4.42 52.84 34.94
N LEU A 629 4.32 51.63 34.36
CA LEU A 629 3.07 50.89 34.16
C LEU A 629 3.30 49.43 34.55
N VAL A 630 2.38 48.84 35.32
CA VAL A 630 2.42 47.42 35.69
C VAL A 630 1.10 46.75 35.28
N SER A 631 1.22 45.57 34.68
CA SER A 631 0.15 44.65 34.33
C SER A 631 0.29 43.38 35.18
N GLU A 632 -0.73 43.01 35.93
CA GLU A 632 -0.75 41.84 36.80
C GLU A 632 -1.64 40.76 36.19
N TRP A 633 -1.04 39.65 35.79
CA TRP A 633 -1.70 38.50 35.17
C TRP A 633 -1.89 37.41 36.22
N ARG A 634 -3.15 37.03 36.49
CA ARG A 634 -3.53 36.09 37.56
C ARG A 634 -4.57 35.09 37.08
N GLY A 635 -4.69 33.97 37.79
CA GLY A 635 -5.78 33.00 37.56
C GLY A 635 -5.47 31.95 36.49
N PRO A 636 -6.46 31.18 36.02
CA PRO A 636 -6.26 30.02 35.15
C PRO A 636 -5.63 30.35 33.80
N TRP A 637 -4.91 29.40 33.20
CA TRP A 637 -4.21 29.63 31.92
C TRP A 637 -5.11 30.06 30.77
N ARG A 638 -6.32 29.48 30.70
CA ARG A 638 -7.27 29.71 29.61
C ARG A 638 -8.01 31.05 29.74
N GLU A 639 -8.19 31.54 30.96
CA GLU A 639 -8.95 32.75 31.27
C GLU A 639 -8.24 33.55 32.38
N PRO A 640 -7.06 34.13 32.09
CA PRO A 640 -6.40 34.97 33.08
C PRO A 640 -7.16 36.27 33.30
N THR A 641 -7.14 36.76 34.53
CA THR A 641 -7.50 38.13 34.84
C THR A 641 -6.27 39.03 34.71
N VAL A 642 -6.47 40.21 34.12
CA VAL A 642 -5.41 41.21 33.95
C VAL A 642 -5.84 42.50 34.64
N ALA A 643 -4.99 43.01 35.53
CA ALA A 643 -5.16 44.30 36.18
C ALA A 643 -4.01 45.24 35.80
N TRP A 644 -4.31 46.52 35.66
CA TRP A 644 -3.32 47.53 35.26
C TRP A 644 -3.23 48.63 36.30
N ARG A 645 -2.03 49.13 36.55
CA ARG A 645 -1.82 50.26 37.45
C ARG A 645 -0.60 51.08 37.07
N PHE A 646 -0.67 52.38 37.36
CA PHE A 646 0.48 53.27 37.36
C PHE A 646 1.06 53.32 38.79
N PRO A 647 2.25 52.76 39.05
CA PRO A 647 2.88 52.82 40.37
C PRO A 647 3.18 54.26 40.80
N ALA A 648 3.32 54.48 42.11
CA ALA A 648 3.82 55.74 42.64
C ALA A 648 5.29 55.96 42.23
N GLU A 649 5.72 57.21 42.13
CA GLU A 649 7.05 57.52 41.62
C GLU A 649 8.16 56.82 42.43
N LYS A 650 9.09 56.15 41.74
CA LYS A 650 10.23 55.39 42.30
C LYS A 650 9.83 54.25 43.26
N SER A 651 8.58 53.80 43.27
CA SER A 651 8.15 52.73 44.18
C SER A 651 8.54 51.33 43.71
N GLU A 652 8.82 51.12 42.41
CA GLU A 652 9.06 49.79 41.83
C GLU A 652 10.24 49.74 40.86
N CYS A 653 11.46 49.80 41.40
CA CYS A 653 12.70 49.76 40.61
C CYS A 653 13.47 48.42 40.68
N SER A 654 12.92 47.41 41.36
CA SER A 654 13.54 46.10 41.56
C SER A 654 13.19 45.10 40.44
N TRP A 655 13.44 45.47 39.19
CA TRP A 655 13.23 44.61 38.03
C TRP A 655 14.56 44.09 37.49
N ASN A 656 14.72 42.78 37.41
CA ASN A 656 15.90 42.17 36.81
C ASN A 656 15.79 42.21 35.28
N ARG A 657 16.64 43.03 34.65
CA ARG A 657 16.63 43.28 33.20
C ARG A 657 17.51 42.33 32.40
N LEU A 658 18.23 41.41 33.04
CA LEU A 658 19.11 40.45 32.37
C LEU A 658 20.11 41.09 31.36
N GLY A 659 20.56 42.32 31.63
CA GLY A 659 21.48 43.05 30.76
C GLY A 659 20.85 43.69 29.51
N VAL A 660 19.52 43.62 29.35
CA VAL A 660 18.79 44.29 28.27
C VAL A 660 18.79 45.82 28.51
N PRO A 661 19.32 46.64 27.58
CA PRO A 661 19.45 48.08 27.76
C PRO A 661 18.11 48.81 27.54
N PHE A 662 17.99 50.01 28.11
CA PHE A 662 16.90 50.93 27.76
C PHE A 662 17.11 51.46 26.33
N PRO A 663 16.07 51.61 25.51
CA PRO A 663 16.24 51.98 24.10
C PRO A 663 16.73 53.41 23.92
N ASP A 664 17.56 53.63 22.90
CA ASP A 664 18.14 54.95 22.60
C ASP A 664 17.10 55.98 22.16
N GLN A 665 16.04 55.54 21.47
CA GLN A 665 14.91 56.39 21.07
C GLN A 665 13.84 56.50 22.17
N GLY A 666 14.05 55.84 23.32
CA GLY A 666 13.17 55.96 24.48
C GLY A 666 13.30 57.31 25.17
N ARG A 667 12.27 57.71 25.90
CA ARG A 667 12.26 58.98 26.63
C ARG A 667 13.31 58.99 27.75
N ALA A 668 14.07 60.07 27.83
CA ALA A 668 15.09 60.25 28.86
C ALA A 668 14.52 60.52 30.26
N GLY A 669 13.29 61.06 30.34
CA GLY A 669 12.56 61.40 31.56
C GLY A 669 11.45 60.40 31.90
N ARG A 670 10.38 60.88 32.54
CA ARG A 670 9.18 60.05 32.79
C ARG A 670 8.54 59.61 31.48
N LEU A 671 8.03 58.39 31.45
CA LEU A 671 7.25 57.87 30.33
C LEU A 671 5.88 58.56 30.31
N ARG A 672 5.26 58.75 31.48
CA ARG A 672 3.95 59.40 31.62
C ARG A 672 3.98 60.92 31.39
N GLN A 673 3.11 61.41 30.50
CA GLN A 673 2.98 62.82 30.11
C GLN A 673 1.66 63.43 30.59
N VAL A 674 1.42 63.45 31.90
CA VAL A 674 0.30 64.21 32.45
C VAL A 674 0.87 65.52 32.99
N ASP A 675 0.55 66.63 32.33
CA ASP A 675 0.93 67.96 32.79
C ASP A 675 0.29 68.25 34.16
N ASP A 676 1.12 68.58 35.15
CA ASP A 676 0.69 69.18 36.41
C ASP A 676 0.27 70.64 36.12
N GLU A 677 -1.01 70.84 35.87
CA GLU A 677 -1.62 72.17 35.76
C GLU A 677 -1.78 72.80 37.16
N THR A 678 -0.65 73.10 37.83
CA THR A 678 -0.59 73.95 39.04
C THR A 678 0.83 74.51 39.26
N ALA A 679 1.27 75.40 38.37
CA ALA A 679 2.35 76.36 38.70
C ALA A 679 2.24 77.63 37.83
N ALA A 680 1.23 78.46 38.08
CA ALA A 680 1.15 79.80 37.51
C ALA A 680 0.75 80.84 38.58
N ALA A 681 1.75 81.60 39.03
CA ALA A 681 1.74 82.95 39.63
C ALA A 681 3.02 83.05 40.48
N ALA A 682 3.99 83.96 40.28
CA ALA A 682 3.88 85.39 40.06
C ALA A 682 5.24 85.94 39.51
N PRO A 683 5.33 87.23 39.12
CA PRO A 683 6.18 87.72 38.05
C PRO A 683 7.52 88.32 38.51
N SER A 684 8.44 88.53 37.57
CA SER A 684 9.50 89.54 37.70
C SER A 684 9.80 90.15 36.33
N ALA A 685 9.47 91.43 36.21
CA ALA A 685 9.92 92.31 35.15
C ALA A 685 11.38 92.72 35.42
N GLU A 686 12.23 92.75 34.39
CA GLU A 686 12.94 93.97 33.95
C GLU A 686 13.92 93.71 32.80
N LEU A 687 13.72 94.53 31.76
CA LEU A 687 14.69 95.21 30.89
C LEU A 687 15.75 94.47 30.06
N ALA A 688 15.56 94.67 28.74
CA ALA A 688 16.52 95.25 27.79
C ALA A 688 17.67 94.38 27.28
N SER A 689 17.57 93.93 26.01
CA SER A 689 18.09 94.70 24.86
C SER A 689 18.21 93.81 23.61
N GLN A 690 17.50 94.23 22.56
CA GLN A 690 17.78 93.89 21.17
C GLN A 690 19.06 94.66 20.72
N PRO A 691 19.80 94.23 19.68
CA PRO A 691 19.26 94.22 18.31
C PRO A 691 19.73 93.09 17.38
N THR A 692 18.84 92.71 16.47
CA THR A 692 19.21 92.28 15.11
C THR A 692 19.42 93.54 14.26
N PRO A 693 20.27 93.52 13.20
CA PRO A 693 19.64 93.37 11.88
C PRO A 693 20.47 92.62 10.81
N ALA A 694 19.74 91.90 9.95
CA ALA A 694 19.83 91.77 8.47
C ALA A 694 21.21 92.03 7.78
N SER A 695 21.65 91.31 6.73
CA SER A 695 20.95 91.07 5.46
C SER A 695 21.90 90.39 4.45
N LYS A 696 21.30 89.85 3.36
CA LYS A 696 21.85 89.73 1.97
C LYS A 696 22.84 88.57 1.72
N VAL A 697 22.79 87.80 0.63
CA VAL A 697 22.24 87.93 -0.75
C VAL A 697 22.17 86.52 -1.35
N ALA A 698 21.03 86.10 -1.92
CA ALA A 698 20.75 85.89 -3.37
C ALA A 698 21.60 84.77 -4.03
N GLU A 699 21.00 83.68 -4.51
CA GLU A 699 20.29 83.47 -5.80
C GLU A 699 21.17 82.71 -6.80
N ALA A 700 20.58 81.66 -7.41
CA ALA A 700 20.72 81.18 -8.79
C ALA A 700 20.63 79.63 -8.82
N VAL A 701 19.51 79.00 -9.20
CA VAL A 701 18.83 78.90 -10.51
C VAL A 701 19.15 77.56 -11.22
N SER A 702 18.11 76.73 -11.30
CA SER A 702 17.68 75.87 -12.45
C SER A 702 18.66 74.79 -12.97
N ALA A 703 18.29 73.70 -13.63
CA ALA A 703 17.04 73.23 -14.22
C ALA A 703 17.15 71.70 -14.46
N ALA A 704 15.99 71.05 -14.57
CA ALA A 704 15.60 69.99 -15.53
C ALA A 704 16.65 68.96 -16.01
N SER A 705 16.33 67.67 -15.91
CA SER A 705 15.54 66.94 -16.93
C SER A 705 15.65 65.41 -16.73
N SER A 706 14.49 64.76 -16.82
CA SER A 706 14.20 63.40 -17.33
C SER A 706 15.34 62.59 -17.97
N VAL A 707 15.35 61.27 -17.74
CA VAL A 707 15.08 60.19 -18.73
C VAL A 707 15.31 58.81 -18.08
N GLN A 708 14.31 57.94 -18.27
CA GLN A 708 14.19 56.49 -18.02
C GLN A 708 14.05 55.97 -16.59
#